data_AF-A0A9D3TAJ9-F1
#
_entry.id   AF-A0A9D3TAJ9-F1
#
_cell.length_a   1.000
_cell.length_b   1.000
_cell.length_c   1.000
_cell.angle_alpha   90.00
_cell.angle_beta   90.00
_cell.angle_gamma   90.00
#
_symmetry.space_group_name_H-M   'P 1'
#
loop_
_entity.id
_entity.type
_entity.pdbx_description
1 polymer ?
#
loop_
_entity_poly.entity_id
_entity_poly.type
_entity_poly.pdbx_seq_one_letter_code
_entity_poly.pdbx_strand_id
1 'polypeptide(L)'
;MLMLCLVSWPVFHAKIPTDRCPHQNPVLQSWNPGHNKDRTVVIGSGMFLRLDSSATVDSITIEGGGVLVFDDNSTHDIVLKTRHILIRDGGELHIGSEKCPYHASATIVLYGKSTDDSEVHNFGSKFIGVDGGATMEIHGRKPLSWTFLARTLNPMGLLYGPYKFERFWGSRGINVRMIDDGTGQVLASDRFDTHMCVNDSLRLKEFLNDQPTGVIVAMAVGDSAAKSLSIETREFIMEVLGSKFIKHLGYRQPWALVGVLRAGPFSTTESRRPYTWSGTTGMAIARREFPHVEAMKGLVVDLAEDVSSWRPGDKVVIASTDYSMHQAEEFGLLPCPECKRSQVKLDGKPRYLHMGETVDGVDMRAEVGLLSRNVKICSDMESSCYGGNHCDLFNHDTFGGHIKIQKGFRAFHMSGVELTELGQQNLGSYPVHFHLAGDVDQRGGYHPPTYLDNLSIHHCYSRCVTVHATHGLLVKDVVAYDTLGHCFFLEDGVEQRNTFYHNLGLLTRPGTILPTDRDEAMCTKIRTGVFGDYTPIPSTDCMAVSTFWIANPNNNLIGNAAAGAQDVGMWFIFHHVPTGLSKGAYLNGQAELTPLGIFQNNRVHSNFKAGLFIGKGVKTTHANATNPREYLTIDYARFRPHLNADPTQPRVPALIDGLITFKNNDHGAWARGGDVTFRNCGFADNGIGLTLASDGTFPTDEGSSLEVTDSIFVGESSNVGSHGGQNSYWGEGANKKYRTLPRNKTFPIRGFQVYDGPVRLSRCTFRKFSPTADRFSSAVGFFMKNAWQGSPQNNISAVRMERSVGLSVFFGRPGQWFGANNMDGDKTSIFHDLDGSLTGYSDSYVARADNYLIRHPGCLTVPRWNGVICHGQYAQVSP
;
A
#
# COMPACT_ATOMS: atom_id res chain seq x y z
N MET A 1 10.51 70.38 40.18
CA MET A 1 11.11 69.59 39.10
C MET A 1 10.00 68.72 38.54
N LEU A 2 9.50 69.05 37.35
CA LEU A 2 8.28 68.46 36.76
C LEU A 2 8.47 66.96 36.45
N MET A 3 7.47 66.19 36.84
CA MET A 3 7.31 64.76 36.60
C MET A 3 6.69 64.57 35.20
N LEU A 4 7.47 64.08 34.23
CA LEU A 4 6.98 63.70 32.91
C LEU A 4 6.26 62.34 33.00
N CYS A 5 4.93 62.37 32.88
CA CYS A 5 4.13 61.18 32.58
C CYS A 5 4.41 60.73 31.15
N LEU A 6 5.07 59.58 30.98
CA LEU A 6 5.07 58.83 29.73
C LEU A 6 3.68 58.19 29.59
N VAL A 7 2.84 58.77 28.73
CA VAL A 7 1.61 58.15 28.25
C VAL A 7 2.02 57.02 27.31
N SER A 8 1.90 55.76 27.76
CA SER A 8 1.96 54.61 26.87
C SER A 8 0.70 54.58 26.02
N TRP A 9 0.85 54.76 24.72
CA TRP A 9 -0.22 54.49 23.76
C TRP A 9 -0.37 52.96 23.65
N PRO A 10 -1.59 52.42 23.69
CA PRO A 10 -1.78 51.00 23.42
C PRO A 10 -1.40 50.74 21.94
N VAL A 11 -0.38 49.92 21.72
CA VAL A 11 -0.14 49.31 20.41
C VAL A 11 -1.31 48.36 20.16
N PHE A 12 -2.30 48.84 19.39
CA PHE A 12 -3.40 48.02 18.91
C PHE A 12 -2.82 46.91 18.00
N HIS A 13 -2.60 45.73 18.57
CA HIS A 13 -2.45 44.52 17.76
C HIS A 13 -3.83 44.21 17.19
N ALA A 14 -4.05 44.54 15.91
CA ALA A 14 -5.24 44.14 15.19
C ALA A 14 -5.18 42.61 14.99
N LYS A 15 -5.61 41.87 16.02
CA LYS A 15 -5.66 40.41 15.99
C LYS A 15 -6.68 40.00 14.93
N ILE A 16 -6.26 39.24 13.90
CA ILE A 16 -7.21 38.63 12.98
C ILE A 16 -8.09 37.66 13.79
N PRO A 17 -9.41 37.87 13.84
CA PRO A 17 -10.27 37.00 14.64
C PRO A 17 -10.28 35.59 14.04
N THR A 18 -9.95 34.60 14.86
CA THR A 18 -10.10 33.17 14.52
C THR A 18 -11.57 32.73 14.43
N ASP A 19 -12.49 33.58 14.89
CA ASP A 19 -13.93 33.30 15.00
C ASP A 19 -14.75 33.84 13.82
N ARG A 20 -14.11 34.47 12.83
CA ARG A 20 -14.75 35.02 11.63
C ARG A 20 -13.88 34.73 10.42
N CYS A 21 -14.44 34.90 9.24
CA CYS A 21 -13.70 34.74 8.00
C CYS A 21 -12.57 35.79 7.89
N PRO A 22 -11.28 35.39 7.80
CA PRO A 22 -10.16 36.33 7.85
C PRO A 22 -10.23 37.42 6.76
N HIS A 23 -10.63 37.04 5.55
CA HIS A 23 -10.71 37.94 4.39
C HIS A 23 -11.73 39.09 4.53
N GLN A 24 -12.67 38.97 5.48
CA GLN A 24 -13.68 39.99 5.78
C GLN A 24 -13.21 41.01 6.83
N ASN A 25 -11.99 40.89 7.33
CA ASN A 25 -11.46 41.82 8.31
C ASN A 25 -11.33 43.23 7.67
N PRO A 26 -12.03 44.25 8.18
CA PRO A 26 -12.07 45.58 7.57
C PRO A 26 -10.74 46.34 7.62
N VAL A 27 -9.77 45.86 8.41
CA VAL A 27 -8.41 46.42 8.48
C VAL A 27 -7.58 46.02 7.25
N LEU A 28 -7.99 44.97 6.52
CA LEU A 28 -7.26 44.50 5.34
C LEU A 28 -7.41 45.48 4.17
N GLN A 29 -6.29 45.80 3.53
CA GLN A 29 -6.22 46.57 2.30
C GLN A 29 -6.15 45.61 1.10
N SER A 30 -6.92 45.89 0.04
CA SER A 30 -6.80 45.13 -1.22
C SER A 30 -5.38 45.19 -1.76
N TRP A 31 -4.89 44.04 -2.19
CA TRP A 31 -3.55 43.87 -2.73
C TRP A 31 -3.57 43.07 -4.02
N ASN A 32 -3.28 43.76 -5.12
CA ASN A 32 -3.11 43.19 -6.45
C ASN A 32 -1.73 43.60 -7.00
N PRO A 33 -0.68 42.77 -6.78
CA PRO A 33 0.67 43.10 -7.20
C PRO A 33 0.93 42.87 -8.70
N GLY A 34 -0.03 42.31 -9.44
CA GLY A 34 0.12 41.91 -10.85
C GLY A 34 1.07 40.73 -11.06
N HIS A 35 1.60 40.62 -12.29
CA HIS A 35 2.50 39.55 -12.70
C HIS A 35 3.87 40.10 -13.09
N ASN A 36 4.80 40.13 -12.14
CA ASN A 36 6.18 40.54 -12.34
C ASN A 36 7.15 39.62 -11.57
N LYS A 37 7.82 38.73 -12.30
CA LYS A 37 8.78 37.75 -11.74
C LYS A 37 10.06 38.36 -11.15
N ASP A 38 10.33 39.65 -11.37
CA ASP A 38 11.49 40.35 -10.83
C ASP A 38 11.16 41.11 -9.53
N ARG A 39 9.87 41.14 -9.15
CA ARG A 39 9.41 41.91 -8.00
C ARG A 39 9.54 41.10 -6.71
N THR A 40 10.40 41.54 -5.80
CA THR A 40 10.43 41.06 -4.41
C THR A 40 9.39 41.83 -3.57
N VAL A 41 8.70 41.16 -2.65
CA VAL A 41 7.64 41.74 -1.82
C VAL A 41 7.98 41.54 -0.35
N VAL A 42 7.95 42.63 0.42
CA VAL A 42 8.03 42.59 1.89
C VAL A 42 6.73 43.14 2.47
N ILE A 43 6.05 42.33 3.27
CA ILE A 43 4.82 42.67 3.99
C ILE A 43 5.21 42.87 5.46
N GLY A 44 5.53 44.12 5.80
CA GLY A 44 6.09 44.52 7.09
C GLY A 44 5.05 45.04 8.09
N SER A 45 5.53 45.64 9.17
CA SER A 45 4.69 46.23 10.21
C SER A 45 3.66 47.23 9.66
N GLY A 46 2.41 47.10 10.10
CA GLY A 46 1.29 47.95 9.67
C GLY A 46 0.69 47.57 8.31
N MET A 47 1.26 46.59 7.60
CA MET A 47 0.72 46.09 6.34
C MET A 47 -0.20 44.89 6.59
N PHE A 48 -1.50 45.11 6.42
CA PHE A 48 -2.53 44.07 6.50
C PHE A 48 -3.16 43.95 5.12
N LEU A 49 -2.76 42.95 4.35
CA LEU A 49 -3.06 42.85 2.93
C LEU A 49 -4.02 41.69 2.63
N ARG A 50 -4.99 41.95 1.76
CA ARG A 50 -5.88 40.94 1.17
C ARG A 50 -5.52 40.73 -0.29
N LEU A 51 -5.00 39.56 -0.64
CA LEU A 51 -4.77 39.15 -2.02
C LEU A 51 -6.12 38.86 -2.67
N ASP A 52 -6.56 39.71 -3.60
CA ASP A 52 -7.88 39.62 -4.25
C ASP A 52 -7.80 39.28 -5.75
N SER A 53 -6.60 38.99 -6.25
CA SER A 53 -6.36 38.53 -7.62
C SER A 53 -5.16 37.59 -7.71
N SER A 54 -5.08 36.83 -8.80
CA SER A 54 -3.86 36.08 -9.12
C SER A 54 -2.64 37.01 -9.25
N ALA A 55 -1.47 36.50 -8.89
CA ALA A 55 -0.23 37.26 -8.82
C ALA A 55 0.98 36.41 -9.17
N THR A 56 2.00 37.04 -9.77
CA THR A 56 3.32 36.44 -9.95
C THR A 56 4.37 37.41 -9.44
N VAL A 57 5.20 36.98 -8.49
CA VAL A 57 6.28 37.78 -7.89
C VAL A 57 7.54 36.92 -7.75
N ASP A 58 8.71 37.54 -7.57
CA ASP A 58 9.95 36.81 -7.31
C ASP A 58 9.87 36.07 -5.97
N SER A 59 9.59 36.82 -4.90
CA SER A 59 9.63 36.33 -3.52
C SER A 59 8.71 37.17 -2.62
N ILE A 60 8.23 36.55 -1.54
CA ILE A 60 7.40 37.20 -0.54
C ILE A 60 7.99 36.94 0.84
N THR A 61 8.27 38.01 1.58
CA THR A 61 8.63 37.96 3.00
C THR A 61 7.55 38.65 3.81
N ILE A 62 6.98 37.95 4.79
CA ILE A 62 5.98 38.47 5.74
C ILE A 62 6.65 38.56 7.11
N GLU A 63 6.82 39.78 7.62
CA GLU A 63 7.62 40.04 8.82
C GLU A 63 7.13 41.23 9.63
N GLY A 64 7.63 41.39 10.85
CA GLY A 64 7.36 42.55 11.70
C GLY A 64 5.87 42.74 12.05
N GLY A 65 5.10 41.64 12.13
CA GLY A 65 3.66 41.68 12.35
C GLY A 65 2.81 41.98 11.10
N GLY A 66 3.40 41.98 9.90
CA GLY A 66 2.66 42.08 8.65
C GLY A 66 1.76 40.87 8.41
N VAL A 67 0.66 41.05 7.67
CA VAL A 67 -0.35 40.01 7.47
C VAL A 67 -0.75 39.93 6.00
N LEU A 68 -0.75 38.70 5.47
CA LEU A 68 -1.29 38.38 4.16
C LEU A 68 -2.48 37.42 4.29
N VAL A 69 -3.62 37.81 3.73
CA VAL A 69 -4.84 37.00 3.71
C VAL A 69 -5.31 36.79 2.27
N PHE A 70 -5.64 35.57 1.88
CA PHE A 70 -6.27 35.30 0.59
C PHE A 70 -7.76 35.67 0.64
N ASP A 71 -8.24 36.41 -0.35
CA ASP A 71 -9.67 36.67 -0.49
C ASP A 71 -10.43 35.39 -0.84
N ASP A 72 -11.58 35.16 -0.23
CA ASP A 72 -12.43 34.01 -0.48
C ASP A 72 -13.73 34.47 -1.14
N ASN A 73 -13.62 34.82 -2.42
CA ASN A 73 -14.74 35.23 -3.24
C ASN A 73 -15.02 34.13 -4.27
N SER A 74 -16.21 33.53 -4.19
CA SER A 74 -16.61 32.37 -5.02
C SER A 74 -16.69 32.63 -6.52
N THR A 75 -16.32 33.83 -6.99
CA THR A 75 -16.39 34.24 -8.39
C THR A 75 -15.08 34.08 -9.16
N HIS A 76 -13.93 33.98 -8.48
CA HIS A 76 -12.63 33.91 -9.14
C HIS A 76 -11.62 33.07 -8.34
N ASP A 77 -10.80 32.30 -9.04
CA ASP A 77 -9.70 31.52 -8.46
C ASP A 77 -8.45 32.39 -8.28
N ILE A 78 -7.70 32.18 -7.19
CA ILE A 78 -6.45 32.91 -6.92
C ILE A 78 -5.25 31.99 -7.12
N VAL A 79 -4.40 32.33 -8.09
CA VAL A 79 -3.11 31.68 -8.31
C VAL A 79 -1.98 32.62 -7.91
N LEU A 80 -1.23 32.25 -6.87
CA LEU A 80 -0.03 32.95 -6.43
C LEU A 80 1.21 32.19 -6.86
N LYS A 81 2.00 32.78 -7.76
CA LYS A 81 3.24 32.20 -8.27
C LYS A 81 4.44 32.94 -7.73
N THR A 82 5.34 32.24 -7.04
CA THR A 82 6.51 32.83 -6.37
C THR A 82 7.66 31.82 -6.29
N ARG A 83 8.90 32.27 -6.12
CA ARG A 83 10.02 31.36 -5.82
C ARG A 83 9.98 30.88 -4.38
N HIS A 84 9.60 31.76 -3.45
CA HIS A 84 9.41 31.38 -2.06
C HIS A 84 8.48 32.34 -1.31
N ILE A 85 7.98 31.85 -0.18
CA ILE A 85 7.29 32.63 0.86
C ILE A 85 8.02 32.40 2.17
N LEU A 86 8.53 33.45 2.81
CA LEU A 86 9.13 33.39 4.14
C LEU A 86 8.28 34.15 5.15
N ILE A 87 7.84 33.49 6.21
CA ILE A 87 7.05 34.07 7.30
C ILE A 87 7.91 34.04 8.56
N ARG A 88 8.13 35.19 9.19
CA ARG A 88 9.01 35.33 10.37
C ARG A 88 8.62 36.52 11.21
N ASP A 89 9.23 36.68 12.39
CA ASP A 89 9.18 37.90 13.19
C ASP A 89 7.76 38.44 13.41
N GLY A 90 6.82 37.55 13.74
CA GLY A 90 5.41 37.90 13.97
C GLY A 90 4.54 38.02 12.72
N GLY A 91 5.08 37.80 11.52
CA GLY A 91 4.32 37.79 10.28
C GLY A 91 3.26 36.68 10.23
N GLU A 92 2.18 36.91 9.50
CA GLU A 92 1.06 35.97 9.40
C GLU A 92 0.58 35.73 7.95
N LEU A 93 0.39 34.46 7.59
CA LEU A 93 -0.27 34.05 6.32
C LEU A 93 -1.57 33.29 6.63
N HIS A 94 -2.66 33.72 6.01
CA HIS A 94 -3.99 33.12 6.19
C HIS A 94 -4.65 32.77 4.86
N ILE A 95 -5.11 31.52 4.73
CA ILE A 95 -6.02 31.05 3.67
C ILE A 95 -7.19 30.36 4.35
N GLY A 96 -8.27 31.11 4.61
CA GLY A 96 -9.34 30.65 5.48
C GLY A 96 -8.92 30.57 6.95
N SER A 97 -9.78 30.00 7.78
CA SER A 97 -9.57 29.76 9.22
C SER A 97 -10.26 28.47 9.63
N GLU A 98 -9.94 27.92 10.80
CA GLU A 98 -10.60 26.71 11.32
C GLU A 98 -12.14 26.81 11.32
N LYS A 99 -12.68 27.98 11.69
CA LYS A 99 -14.14 28.22 11.78
C LYS A 99 -14.77 28.76 10.50
N CYS A 100 -13.99 29.28 9.58
CA CYS A 100 -14.43 29.71 8.25
C CYS A 100 -13.40 29.23 7.21
N PRO A 101 -13.50 27.96 6.77
CA PRO A 101 -12.61 27.40 5.77
C PRO A 101 -12.77 28.09 4.41
N TYR A 102 -11.68 28.16 3.65
CA TYR A 102 -11.62 28.71 2.30
C TYR A 102 -12.52 27.90 1.36
N HIS A 103 -13.44 28.58 0.68
CA HIS A 103 -14.43 27.96 -0.20
C HIS A 103 -14.07 28.05 -1.68
N ALA A 104 -13.45 29.12 -2.17
CA ALA A 104 -12.99 29.25 -3.55
C ALA A 104 -11.79 28.31 -3.85
N SER A 105 -11.20 28.42 -5.04
CA SER A 105 -9.95 27.73 -5.37
C SER A 105 -8.76 28.66 -5.17
N ALA A 106 -7.74 28.17 -4.46
CA ALA A 106 -6.47 28.88 -4.28
C ALA A 106 -5.29 27.97 -4.60
N THR A 107 -4.36 28.43 -5.44
CA THR A 107 -3.17 27.68 -5.82
C THR A 107 -1.91 28.50 -5.56
N ILE A 108 -0.99 27.96 -4.77
CA ILE A 108 0.38 28.48 -4.66
C ILE A 108 1.29 27.65 -5.57
N VAL A 109 1.96 28.30 -6.51
CA VAL A 109 2.91 27.67 -7.44
C VAL A 109 4.33 28.13 -7.13
N LEU A 110 5.17 27.21 -6.66
CA LEU A 110 6.58 27.45 -6.37
C LEU A 110 7.43 27.24 -7.63
N TYR A 111 8.14 28.26 -8.11
CA TYR A 111 8.95 28.18 -9.33
C TYR A 111 10.45 28.43 -9.10
N GLY A 112 11.27 27.97 -10.04
CA GLY A 112 12.73 28.03 -10.00
C GLY A 112 13.35 26.78 -10.62
N LYS A 113 14.68 26.72 -10.68
CA LYS A 113 15.43 25.55 -11.14
C LYS A 113 16.54 25.22 -10.14
N SER A 114 17.00 23.97 -10.15
CA SER A 114 18.15 23.54 -9.33
C SER A 114 19.47 24.25 -9.69
N THR A 115 19.53 24.85 -10.87
CA THR A 115 20.67 25.62 -11.37
C THR A 115 20.64 27.10 -10.99
N ASP A 116 19.58 27.55 -10.32
CA ASP A 116 19.46 28.95 -9.95
C ASP A 116 20.16 29.24 -8.61
N ASP A 117 20.98 30.28 -8.55
CA ASP A 117 21.65 30.73 -7.33
C ASP A 117 20.70 31.58 -6.46
N SER A 118 19.78 30.90 -5.76
CA SER A 118 18.66 31.55 -5.03
C SER A 118 18.35 30.89 -3.69
N GLU A 119 19.37 30.35 -3.01
CA GLU A 119 19.18 29.72 -1.71
C GLU A 119 19.02 30.75 -0.59
N VAL A 120 17.99 30.57 0.23
CA VAL A 120 17.79 31.32 1.48
C VAL A 120 18.35 30.51 2.62
N HIS A 121 19.20 31.13 3.45
CA HIS A 121 19.82 30.48 4.61
C HIS A 121 18.77 29.74 5.49
N ASN A 122 19.09 28.53 5.94
CA ASN A 122 18.23 27.55 6.64
C ASN A 122 17.04 26.97 5.84
N PHE A 123 16.52 27.68 4.84
CA PHE A 123 15.33 27.27 4.12
C PHE A 123 15.64 26.57 2.80
N GLY A 124 16.66 26.98 2.04
CA GLY A 124 16.99 26.47 0.71
C GLY A 124 16.28 27.26 -0.40
N SER A 125 15.90 26.60 -1.49
CA SER A 125 15.19 27.20 -2.63
C SER A 125 13.83 26.55 -2.86
N LYS A 126 12.91 27.24 -3.56
CA LYS A 126 11.53 26.80 -3.81
C LYS A 126 10.77 26.42 -2.53
N PHE A 127 10.48 27.38 -1.64
CA PHE A 127 9.94 27.00 -0.33
C PHE A 127 8.82 27.88 0.21
N ILE A 128 8.07 27.32 1.14
CA ILE A 128 7.28 28.06 2.14
C ILE A 128 7.92 27.83 3.50
N GLY A 129 8.37 28.90 4.13
CA GLY A 129 9.16 28.87 5.37
C GLY A 129 8.40 29.52 6.51
N VAL A 130 8.31 28.83 7.65
CA VAL A 130 7.73 29.33 8.89
C VAL A 130 8.82 29.36 9.95
N ASP A 131 9.24 30.56 10.35
CA ASP A 131 10.31 30.80 11.31
C ASP A 131 9.76 31.28 12.68
N GLY A 132 10.65 31.61 13.61
CA GLY A 132 10.32 32.12 14.94
C GLY A 132 9.29 33.26 14.92
N GLY A 133 8.27 33.14 15.76
CA GLY A 133 7.18 34.11 15.92
C GLY A 133 6.12 34.10 14.80
N ALA A 134 6.33 33.36 13.70
CA ALA A 134 5.42 33.34 12.56
C ALA A 134 4.09 32.63 12.85
N THR A 135 3.04 33.01 12.11
CA THR A 135 1.74 32.32 12.10
C THR A 135 1.40 31.87 10.68
N MET A 136 1.01 30.60 10.51
CA MET A 136 0.50 30.10 9.23
C MET A 136 -0.78 29.29 9.44
N GLU A 137 -1.89 29.81 8.90
CA GLU A 137 -3.23 29.22 9.01
C GLU A 137 -3.76 28.95 7.60
N ILE A 138 -3.82 27.69 7.20
CA ILE A 138 -4.37 27.28 5.90
C ILE A 138 -5.48 26.27 6.13
N HIS A 139 -6.70 26.64 5.79
CA HIS A 139 -7.89 25.82 6.00
C HIS A 139 -8.74 25.84 4.73
N GLY A 140 -8.58 24.82 3.88
CA GLY A 140 -9.49 24.52 2.79
C GLY A 140 -10.71 23.73 3.26
N ARG A 141 -11.56 23.32 2.30
CA ARG A 141 -12.67 22.41 2.57
C ARG A 141 -12.12 21.07 3.07
N LYS A 142 -12.84 20.44 4.00
CA LYS A 142 -12.51 19.12 4.55
C LYS A 142 -13.48 18.06 4.02
N PRO A 143 -13.33 17.59 2.76
CA PRO A 143 -14.09 16.45 2.27
C PRO A 143 -13.72 15.18 3.06
N LEU A 144 -14.49 14.10 2.90
CA LEU A 144 -14.07 12.79 3.39
C LEU A 144 -12.72 12.43 2.73
N SER A 145 -11.65 12.25 3.52
CA SER A 145 -10.31 12.07 2.94
C SER A 145 -10.16 10.76 2.19
N TRP A 146 -10.62 9.66 2.78
CA TRP A 146 -10.60 8.34 2.17
C TRP A 146 -11.64 7.45 2.84
N THR A 147 -12.05 6.39 2.15
CA THR A 147 -13.00 5.39 2.62
C THR A 147 -12.68 4.03 1.99
N PHE A 148 -13.57 3.05 2.09
CA PHE A 148 -13.40 1.72 1.49
C PHE A 148 -14.36 1.50 0.32
N LEU A 149 -13.96 0.65 -0.63
CA LEU A 149 -14.91 0.03 -1.56
C LEU A 149 -15.96 -0.77 -0.78
N ALA A 150 -17.24 -0.62 -1.16
CA ALA A 150 -18.33 -1.44 -0.63
C ALA A 150 -18.67 -2.63 -1.54
N ARG A 151 -18.09 -2.68 -2.75
CA ARG A 151 -18.20 -3.81 -3.68
C ARG A 151 -16.91 -4.02 -4.44
N THR A 152 -16.57 -5.29 -4.67
CA THR A 152 -15.36 -5.69 -5.41
C THR A 152 -15.43 -5.18 -6.85
N LEU A 153 -14.41 -4.40 -7.23
CA LEU A 153 -14.20 -3.96 -8.60
C LEU A 153 -13.34 -5.00 -9.32
N ASN A 154 -13.89 -5.58 -10.38
CA ASN A 154 -13.19 -6.58 -11.18
C ASN A 154 -12.48 -5.89 -12.36
N PRO A 155 -11.28 -6.35 -12.74
CA PRO A 155 -10.58 -5.83 -13.90
C PRO A 155 -11.38 -6.11 -15.17
N MET A 156 -11.39 -5.17 -16.11
CA MET A 156 -12.09 -5.38 -17.37
C MET A 156 -11.29 -6.25 -18.35
N GLY A 157 -11.99 -7.28 -18.82
CA GLY A 157 -11.60 -8.40 -19.68
C GLY A 157 -12.70 -9.45 -19.56
N LEU A 158 -12.83 -10.40 -20.49
CA LEU A 158 -13.78 -11.49 -20.32
C LEU A 158 -13.46 -12.18 -18.97
N LEU A 159 -14.37 -12.14 -18.00
CA LEU A 159 -14.22 -12.74 -16.66
C LEU A 159 -13.69 -14.19 -16.72
N TYR A 160 -14.02 -14.91 -17.79
CA TYR A 160 -13.61 -16.29 -18.02
C TYR A 160 -12.40 -16.47 -18.95
N GLY A 161 -11.80 -15.38 -19.43
CA GLY A 161 -10.65 -15.39 -20.33
C GLY A 161 -10.96 -15.99 -21.72
N PRO A 162 -9.93 -16.31 -22.51
CA PRO A 162 -10.11 -16.95 -23.81
C PRO A 162 -10.52 -18.43 -23.67
N TYR A 163 -11.47 -18.88 -24.49
CA TYR A 163 -11.85 -20.30 -24.61
C TYR A 163 -11.15 -20.98 -25.79
N LYS A 164 -10.58 -22.18 -25.55
CA LYS A 164 -9.96 -23.02 -26.60
C LYS A 164 -10.57 -24.42 -26.61
N PHE A 165 -10.96 -24.88 -27.80
CA PHE A 165 -11.40 -26.25 -28.04
C PHE A 165 -10.60 -26.86 -29.20
N GLU A 166 -10.03 -28.04 -28.98
CA GLU A 166 -9.33 -28.82 -30.01
C GLU A 166 -10.13 -30.07 -30.37
N ARG A 167 -10.17 -30.38 -31.67
CA ARG A 167 -10.88 -31.55 -32.20
C ARG A 167 -10.21 -32.85 -31.71
N PHE A 168 -11.02 -33.79 -31.20
CA PHE A 168 -10.58 -35.15 -30.86
C PHE A 168 -11.41 -36.21 -31.59
N TRP A 169 -11.01 -37.48 -31.47
CA TRP A 169 -11.70 -38.62 -32.08
C TRP A 169 -13.13 -38.72 -31.53
N GLY A 170 -14.14 -38.53 -32.39
CA GLY A 170 -15.55 -38.42 -32.00
C GLY A 170 -16.18 -37.02 -32.15
N SER A 171 -15.42 -35.99 -32.51
CA SER A 171 -15.94 -34.63 -32.78
C SER A 171 -16.66 -34.46 -34.14
N ARG A 172 -17.17 -35.55 -34.75
CA ARG A 172 -17.78 -35.54 -36.08
C ARG A 172 -19.07 -34.71 -36.07
N GLY A 173 -19.29 -33.92 -37.13
CA GLY A 173 -20.46 -33.07 -37.32
C GLY A 173 -20.22 -31.61 -36.96
N ILE A 174 -21.26 -30.88 -36.55
CA ILE A 174 -21.18 -29.46 -36.17
C ILE A 174 -20.97 -29.35 -34.67
N ASN A 175 -19.93 -28.64 -34.27
CA ASN A 175 -19.62 -28.31 -32.88
C ASN A 175 -20.03 -26.86 -32.63
N VAL A 176 -20.83 -26.61 -31.59
CA VAL A 176 -21.41 -25.29 -31.30
C VAL A 176 -21.01 -24.81 -29.91
N ARG A 177 -20.67 -23.53 -29.78
CA ARG A 177 -20.45 -22.83 -28.51
C ARG A 177 -21.28 -21.56 -28.46
N MET A 178 -21.99 -21.39 -27.36
CA MET A 178 -22.74 -20.19 -27.01
C MET A 178 -21.92 -19.42 -25.98
N ILE A 179 -21.58 -18.17 -26.26
CA ILE A 179 -20.62 -17.37 -25.50
C ILE A 179 -21.28 -16.06 -25.08
N ASP A 180 -21.27 -15.78 -23.78
CA ASP A 180 -21.70 -14.50 -23.21
C ASP A 180 -20.75 -13.38 -23.64
N ASP A 181 -21.29 -12.27 -24.16
CA ASP A 181 -20.52 -11.20 -24.77
C ASP A 181 -19.87 -10.24 -23.75
N GLY A 182 -20.39 -10.18 -22.52
CA GLY A 182 -19.82 -9.40 -21.42
C GLY A 182 -18.74 -10.14 -20.61
N THR A 183 -18.95 -11.43 -20.35
CA THR A 183 -18.09 -12.24 -19.44
C THR A 183 -17.19 -13.23 -20.17
N GLY A 184 -17.50 -13.60 -21.41
CA GLY A 184 -16.80 -14.64 -22.18
C GLY A 184 -17.03 -16.05 -21.69
N GLN A 185 -18.00 -16.25 -20.80
CA GLN A 185 -18.40 -17.57 -20.36
C GLN A 185 -19.01 -18.37 -21.51
N VAL A 186 -18.62 -19.64 -21.66
CA VAL A 186 -19.36 -20.57 -22.51
C VAL A 186 -20.65 -20.97 -21.77
N LEU A 187 -21.77 -20.39 -22.18
CA LEU A 187 -23.10 -20.60 -21.60
C LEU A 187 -23.62 -22.01 -21.90
N ALA A 188 -23.37 -22.48 -23.12
CA ALA A 188 -23.76 -23.80 -23.57
C ALA A 188 -22.81 -24.30 -24.66
N SER A 189 -22.62 -25.61 -24.72
CA SER A 189 -21.81 -26.26 -25.73
C SER A 189 -22.30 -27.65 -26.05
N ASP A 190 -22.32 -28.01 -27.33
CA ASP A 190 -22.66 -29.37 -27.75
C ASP A 190 -22.02 -29.69 -29.12
N ARG A 191 -22.12 -30.96 -29.51
CA ARG A 191 -21.70 -31.53 -30.79
C ARG A 191 -22.86 -32.32 -31.38
N PHE A 192 -23.11 -32.09 -32.66
CA PHE A 192 -24.20 -32.69 -33.43
C PHE A 192 -23.64 -33.43 -34.63
N ASP A 193 -23.73 -34.76 -34.66
CA ASP A 193 -23.27 -35.58 -35.79
C ASP A 193 -24.30 -35.58 -36.93
N THR A 194 -24.44 -34.41 -37.54
CA THR A 194 -25.32 -34.16 -38.68
C THR A 194 -24.84 -34.84 -39.96
N HIS A 195 -23.74 -35.59 -39.94
CA HIS A 195 -23.33 -36.42 -41.06
C HIS A 195 -24.06 -37.76 -41.05
N MET A 196 -24.05 -38.47 -39.93
CA MET A 196 -24.62 -39.82 -39.85
C MET A 196 -26.02 -39.88 -39.23
N CYS A 197 -26.40 -38.88 -38.42
CA CYS A 197 -27.63 -38.93 -37.64
C CYS A 197 -28.59 -37.80 -38.05
N VAL A 198 -29.78 -38.17 -38.53
CA VAL A 198 -30.85 -37.22 -38.89
C VAL A 198 -31.39 -36.53 -37.63
N ASN A 199 -31.54 -37.25 -36.51
CA ASN A 199 -32.02 -36.68 -35.26
C ASN A 199 -31.08 -35.59 -34.72
N ASP A 200 -29.76 -35.71 -34.93
CA ASP A 200 -28.81 -34.65 -34.52
C ASP A 200 -28.99 -33.37 -35.36
N SER A 201 -29.54 -33.44 -36.58
CA SER A 201 -29.91 -32.25 -37.35
C SER A 201 -31.08 -31.51 -36.71
N LEU A 202 -32.09 -32.23 -36.22
CA LEU A 202 -33.22 -31.65 -35.49
C LEU A 202 -32.75 -31.08 -34.13
N ARG A 203 -31.94 -31.84 -33.41
CA ARG A 203 -31.39 -31.44 -32.10
C ARG A 203 -30.53 -30.18 -32.19
N LEU A 204 -29.78 -30.00 -33.28
CA LEU A 204 -29.04 -28.74 -33.53
C LEU A 204 -29.98 -27.54 -33.69
N LYS A 205 -31.08 -27.72 -34.42
CA LYS A 205 -32.10 -26.67 -34.61
C LYS A 205 -32.73 -26.30 -33.27
N GLU A 206 -33.19 -27.30 -32.51
CA GLU A 206 -33.78 -27.11 -31.17
C GLU A 206 -32.79 -26.44 -30.22
N PHE A 207 -31.54 -26.92 -30.17
CA PHE A 207 -30.49 -26.36 -29.32
C PHE A 207 -30.28 -24.87 -29.57
N LEU A 208 -30.18 -24.44 -30.84
CA LEU A 208 -30.02 -23.03 -31.20
C LEU A 208 -31.29 -22.22 -30.91
N ASN A 209 -32.47 -22.83 -31.05
CA ASN A 209 -33.73 -22.16 -30.78
C ASN A 209 -33.89 -21.82 -29.29
N ASP A 210 -33.43 -22.71 -28.40
CA ASP A 210 -33.57 -22.57 -26.95
C ASP A 210 -32.58 -21.56 -26.32
N GLN A 211 -31.66 -21.00 -27.10
CA GLN A 211 -30.69 -20.02 -26.60
C GLN A 211 -31.23 -18.58 -26.63
N PRO A 212 -30.80 -17.71 -25.70
CA PRO A 212 -31.21 -16.31 -25.70
C PRO A 212 -30.66 -15.53 -26.90
N THR A 213 -31.42 -14.52 -27.34
CA THR A 213 -31.01 -13.56 -28.38
C THR A 213 -29.81 -12.72 -27.91
N GLY A 214 -28.90 -12.39 -28.82
CA GLY A 214 -27.74 -11.52 -28.52
C GLY A 214 -26.48 -12.25 -28.06
N VAL A 215 -26.54 -13.57 -27.87
CA VAL A 215 -25.37 -14.39 -27.49
C VAL A 215 -24.45 -14.62 -28.69
N ILE A 216 -23.13 -14.61 -28.46
CA ILE A 216 -22.13 -14.95 -29.47
C ILE A 216 -22.17 -16.46 -29.74
N VAL A 217 -22.22 -16.86 -31.02
CA VAL A 217 -22.21 -18.26 -31.45
C VAL A 217 -20.96 -18.55 -32.25
N ALA A 218 -20.23 -19.59 -31.87
CA ALA A 218 -19.14 -20.16 -32.65
C ALA A 218 -19.49 -21.58 -33.09
N MET A 219 -19.43 -21.85 -34.39
CA MET A 219 -19.72 -23.15 -35.00
C MET A 219 -18.56 -23.63 -35.86
N ALA A 220 -18.22 -24.92 -35.78
CA ALA A 220 -17.20 -25.51 -36.64
C ALA A 220 -17.49 -26.99 -36.99
N VAL A 221 -17.16 -27.37 -38.23
CA VAL A 221 -17.26 -28.77 -38.69
C VAL A 221 -16.06 -29.59 -38.22
N GLY A 222 -16.32 -30.72 -37.58
CA GLY A 222 -15.35 -31.80 -37.39
C GLY A 222 -15.60 -32.95 -38.35
N ASP A 223 -14.57 -33.36 -39.12
CA ASP A 223 -14.64 -34.39 -40.18
C ASP A 223 -15.68 -34.07 -41.28
N SER A 224 -16.96 -34.32 -41.05
CA SER A 224 -18.04 -34.06 -42.00
C SER A 224 -19.34 -33.77 -41.26
N ALA A 225 -20.20 -32.95 -41.87
CA ALA A 225 -21.48 -32.53 -41.28
C ALA A 225 -22.65 -32.59 -42.26
N ALA A 226 -22.41 -32.88 -43.55
CA ALA A 226 -23.38 -32.52 -44.60
C ALA A 226 -24.50 -33.54 -44.87
N LYS A 227 -24.25 -34.84 -44.69
CA LYS A 227 -25.08 -35.93 -45.26
C LYS A 227 -26.48 -36.02 -44.66
N SER A 228 -26.64 -35.78 -43.36
CA SER A 228 -27.93 -35.84 -42.65
C SER A 228 -28.39 -34.46 -42.15
N LEU A 229 -27.70 -33.39 -42.53
CA LEU A 229 -28.07 -32.02 -42.18
C LEU A 229 -29.24 -31.56 -43.07
N SER A 230 -30.44 -31.55 -42.49
CA SER A 230 -31.70 -31.31 -43.19
C SER A 230 -31.77 -29.90 -43.80
N ILE A 231 -32.60 -29.75 -44.84
CA ILE A 231 -32.85 -28.45 -45.48
C ILE A 231 -33.43 -27.47 -44.47
N GLU A 232 -34.37 -27.93 -43.63
CA GLU A 232 -34.99 -27.13 -42.58
C GLU A 232 -33.98 -26.57 -41.56
N THR A 233 -33.05 -27.40 -41.07
CA THR A 233 -32.00 -26.92 -40.14
C THR A 233 -31.05 -25.94 -40.83
N ARG A 234 -30.74 -26.14 -42.12
CA ARG A 234 -29.90 -25.21 -42.89
C ARG A 234 -30.57 -23.85 -43.02
N GLU A 235 -31.84 -23.81 -43.41
CA GLU A 235 -32.60 -22.57 -43.55
C GLU A 235 -32.74 -21.84 -42.21
N PHE A 236 -32.97 -22.58 -41.12
CA PHE A 236 -33.01 -22.00 -39.78
C PHE A 236 -31.68 -21.34 -39.39
N ILE A 237 -30.53 -21.98 -39.63
CA ILE A 237 -29.22 -21.39 -39.35
C ILE A 237 -28.98 -20.15 -40.23
N MET A 238 -29.46 -20.13 -41.47
CA MET A 238 -29.41 -18.94 -42.32
C MET A 238 -30.21 -17.79 -41.73
N GLU A 239 -31.40 -18.07 -41.20
CA GLU A 239 -32.29 -17.07 -40.62
C GLU A 239 -31.71 -16.48 -39.31
N VAL A 240 -31.33 -17.35 -38.37
CA VAL A 240 -30.94 -16.90 -37.01
C VAL A 240 -29.49 -16.46 -36.91
N LEU A 241 -28.62 -16.84 -37.84
CA LEU A 241 -27.19 -16.48 -37.84
C LEU A 241 -26.73 -15.83 -39.15
N GLY A 242 -27.57 -15.67 -40.17
CA GLY A 242 -27.17 -15.03 -41.42
C GLY A 242 -26.09 -15.79 -42.21
N SER A 243 -25.93 -17.11 -41.99
CA SER A 243 -24.95 -17.92 -42.73
C SER A 243 -25.27 -17.93 -44.22
N LYS A 244 -24.26 -17.74 -45.07
CA LYS A 244 -24.33 -17.80 -46.54
C LYS A 244 -23.85 -19.16 -47.07
N PHE A 245 -22.97 -19.85 -46.34
CA PHE A 245 -22.35 -21.10 -46.77
C PHE A 245 -23.06 -22.36 -46.28
N ILE A 246 -23.80 -22.30 -45.16
CA ILE A 246 -24.42 -23.49 -44.57
C ILE A 246 -25.41 -24.17 -45.52
N LYS A 247 -26.08 -23.42 -46.41
CA LYS A 247 -27.04 -23.94 -47.40
C LYS A 247 -26.43 -25.00 -48.30
N HIS A 248 -25.19 -24.79 -48.74
CA HIS A 248 -24.48 -25.64 -49.70
C HIS A 248 -23.26 -26.35 -49.09
N LEU A 249 -23.26 -26.54 -47.77
CA LEU A 249 -22.19 -27.26 -47.07
C LEU A 249 -22.16 -28.73 -47.52
N GLY A 250 -21.04 -29.12 -48.13
CA GLY A 250 -20.84 -30.44 -48.75
C GLY A 250 -20.01 -31.41 -47.90
N TYR A 251 -19.85 -32.63 -48.42
CA TYR A 251 -19.10 -33.69 -47.78
C TYR A 251 -17.68 -33.24 -47.41
N ARG A 252 -17.30 -33.42 -46.14
CA ARG A 252 -15.96 -33.14 -45.60
C ARG A 252 -15.42 -31.73 -45.84
N GLN A 253 -16.28 -30.76 -46.11
CA GLN A 253 -15.84 -29.38 -46.25
C GLN A 253 -15.54 -28.76 -44.88
N PRO A 254 -14.32 -28.25 -44.65
CA PRO A 254 -14.05 -27.41 -43.50
C PRO A 254 -14.94 -26.18 -43.55
N TRP A 255 -15.66 -25.92 -42.47
CA TRP A 255 -16.49 -24.73 -42.30
C TRP A 255 -16.42 -24.25 -40.87
N ALA A 256 -16.31 -22.95 -40.71
CA ALA A 256 -16.33 -22.26 -39.43
C ALA A 256 -17.19 -20.99 -39.53
N LEU A 257 -17.90 -20.67 -38.46
CA LEU A 257 -18.77 -19.51 -38.35
C LEU A 257 -18.63 -18.92 -36.95
N VAL A 258 -18.57 -17.59 -36.87
CA VAL A 258 -18.66 -16.82 -35.63
C VAL A 258 -19.61 -15.66 -35.86
N GLY A 259 -20.65 -15.52 -35.04
CA GLY A 259 -21.64 -14.46 -35.16
C GLY A 259 -22.47 -14.23 -33.91
N VAL A 260 -23.55 -13.48 -34.00
CA VAL A 260 -24.47 -13.19 -32.87
C VAL A 260 -25.86 -13.74 -33.20
N LEU A 261 -26.40 -14.54 -32.29
CA LEU A 261 -27.71 -15.19 -32.49
C LEU A 261 -28.83 -14.14 -32.59
N ARG A 262 -29.56 -14.17 -33.71
CA ARG A 262 -30.71 -13.30 -34.04
C ARG A 262 -30.38 -11.80 -34.12
N ALA A 263 -29.14 -11.43 -34.43
CA ALA A 263 -28.70 -10.03 -34.56
C ALA A 263 -28.71 -9.50 -36.01
N GLY A 264 -29.38 -10.20 -36.94
CA GLY A 264 -29.53 -9.78 -38.33
C GLY A 264 -28.38 -10.18 -39.29
N PRO A 265 -28.51 -9.89 -40.60
CA PRO A 265 -27.74 -10.50 -41.69
C PRO A 265 -26.26 -10.10 -41.81
N PHE A 266 -25.77 -9.18 -40.96
CA PHE A 266 -24.38 -8.71 -40.93
C PHE A 266 -23.64 -9.06 -39.63
N SER A 267 -24.27 -9.85 -38.76
CA SER A 267 -23.74 -10.20 -37.44
C SER A 267 -22.71 -11.34 -37.46
N THR A 268 -22.43 -11.92 -38.62
CA THR A 268 -21.68 -13.17 -38.75
C THR A 268 -20.50 -13.08 -39.73
N THR A 269 -19.38 -13.68 -39.33
CA THR A 269 -18.25 -14.02 -40.21
C THR A 269 -18.19 -15.52 -40.36
N GLU A 270 -18.00 -16.02 -41.58
CA GLU A 270 -17.83 -17.46 -41.82
C GLU A 270 -16.82 -17.72 -42.93
N SER A 271 -16.26 -18.92 -42.92
CA SER A 271 -15.29 -19.38 -43.90
C SER A 271 -15.55 -20.84 -44.24
N ARG A 272 -15.32 -21.21 -45.50
CA ARG A 272 -15.44 -22.58 -46.00
C ARG A 272 -14.30 -22.90 -46.95
N ARG A 273 -13.85 -24.15 -46.98
CA ARG A 273 -12.91 -24.67 -47.99
C ARG A 273 -13.52 -25.83 -48.79
N PRO A 274 -13.22 -25.96 -50.10
CA PRO A 274 -13.61 -27.13 -50.88
C PRO A 274 -12.83 -28.36 -50.40
N TYR A 275 -13.48 -29.53 -50.39
CA TYR A 275 -12.84 -30.80 -50.03
C TYR A 275 -11.95 -31.34 -51.16
N THR A 276 -10.74 -31.79 -50.83
CA THR A 276 -9.78 -32.38 -51.77
C THR A 276 -9.45 -33.81 -51.35
N TRP A 277 -9.46 -34.74 -52.32
CA TRP A 277 -9.28 -36.18 -52.06
C TRP A 277 -7.81 -36.59 -51.89
N SER A 278 -6.86 -35.72 -52.29
CA SER A 278 -5.43 -36.02 -52.43
C SER A 278 -4.53 -35.46 -51.30
N GLY A 279 -5.09 -35.01 -50.17
CA GLY A 279 -4.28 -34.49 -49.05
C GLY A 279 -5.09 -33.78 -47.98
N THR A 280 -4.42 -32.96 -47.14
CA THR A 280 -5.08 -32.11 -46.13
C THR A 280 -5.77 -30.92 -46.79
N THR A 281 -7.08 -30.81 -46.62
CA THR A 281 -7.98 -29.81 -47.23
C THR A 281 -7.75 -28.35 -46.76
N GLY A 282 -6.84 -28.11 -45.80
CA GLY A 282 -6.60 -26.79 -45.20
C GLY A 282 -7.63 -26.41 -44.13
N MET A 283 -7.48 -25.21 -43.56
CA MET A 283 -8.30 -24.71 -42.43
C MET A 283 -9.28 -23.61 -42.87
N ALA A 284 -10.53 -23.73 -42.43
CA ALA A 284 -11.51 -22.64 -42.47
C ALA A 284 -11.38 -21.81 -41.18
N ILE A 285 -11.30 -20.48 -41.31
CA ILE A 285 -11.10 -19.57 -40.18
C ILE A 285 -12.15 -18.48 -40.24
N ALA A 286 -12.98 -18.37 -39.20
CA ALA A 286 -13.88 -17.25 -38.99
C ALA A 286 -13.33 -16.38 -37.85
N ARG A 287 -13.24 -15.06 -38.06
CA ARG A 287 -12.80 -14.08 -37.05
C ARG A 287 -13.77 -12.90 -37.04
N ARG A 288 -14.08 -12.42 -35.85
CA ARG A 288 -14.91 -11.23 -35.65
C ARG A 288 -14.53 -10.55 -34.35
N GLU A 289 -14.54 -9.23 -34.37
CA GLU A 289 -14.42 -8.39 -33.17
C GLU A 289 -15.82 -7.91 -32.78
N PHE A 290 -16.12 -7.98 -31.49
CA PHE A 290 -17.40 -7.55 -30.91
C PHE A 290 -17.13 -6.33 -30.01
N PRO A 291 -17.33 -5.09 -30.49
CA PRO A 291 -17.10 -3.91 -29.69
C PRO A 291 -18.19 -3.75 -28.61
N HIS A 292 -17.80 -3.78 -27.33
CA HIS A 292 -18.71 -3.53 -26.21
C HIS A 292 -18.95 -2.02 -26.07
N VAL A 293 -20.19 -1.55 -26.25
CA VAL A 293 -20.56 -0.12 -26.34
C VAL A 293 -20.52 0.63 -24.99
N GLU A 294 -20.04 0.00 -23.91
CA GLU A 294 -20.03 0.58 -22.55
C GLU A 294 -18.85 1.52 -22.25
N ALA A 295 -17.89 1.69 -23.17
CA ALA A 295 -16.74 2.55 -22.93
C ALA A 295 -17.08 4.04 -22.78
N MET A 296 -18.30 4.49 -23.10
CA MET A 296 -18.69 5.91 -23.05
C MET A 296 -19.54 6.35 -21.85
N LYS A 297 -19.83 5.48 -20.86
CA LYS A 297 -20.76 5.83 -19.75
C LYS A 297 -20.13 5.97 -18.36
N GLY A 298 -18.84 5.66 -18.17
CA GLY A 298 -18.19 5.63 -16.85
C GLY A 298 -18.67 4.47 -15.97
N LEU A 299 -17.90 4.14 -14.92
CA LEU A 299 -18.23 3.05 -13.98
C LEU A 299 -18.77 3.63 -12.67
N VAL A 300 -20.00 3.28 -12.28
CA VAL A 300 -20.52 3.63 -10.95
C VAL A 300 -19.96 2.66 -9.92
N VAL A 301 -19.38 3.19 -8.86
CA VAL A 301 -18.71 2.46 -7.79
C VAL A 301 -19.42 2.71 -6.46
N ASP A 302 -19.66 1.64 -5.71
CA ASP A 302 -20.22 1.67 -4.36
C ASP A 302 -19.10 1.83 -3.32
N LEU A 303 -19.23 2.80 -2.43
CA LEU A 303 -18.30 3.11 -1.35
C LEU A 303 -18.96 2.92 0.02
N ALA A 304 -18.14 2.73 1.06
CA ALA A 304 -18.60 2.39 2.40
C ALA A 304 -19.28 3.56 3.15
N GLU A 305 -18.94 4.80 2.80
CA GLU A 305 -19.37 6.01 3.51
C GLU A 305 -19.99 7.05 2.57
N ASP A 306 -20.50 8.14 3.15
CA ASP A 306 -21.04 9.29 2.42
C ASP A 306 -19.91 10.10 1.76
N VAL A 307 -19.90 10.09 0.43
CA VAL A 307 -18.93 10.76 -0.44
C VAL A 307 -19.56 11.95 -1.17
N SER A 308 -20.69 12.46 -0.71
CA SER A 308 -21.34 13.66 -1.29
C SER A 308 -20.46 14.92 -1.23
N SER A 309 -19.41 14.90 -0.41
CA SER A 309 -18.38 15.94 -0.37
C SER A 309 -17.46 15.96 -1.60
N TRP A 310 -17.34 14.84 -2.32
CA TRP A 310 -16.52 14.70 -3.53
C TRP A 310 -17.28 15.25 -4.74
N ARG A 311 -16.55 15.90 -5.65
CA ARG A 311 -17.13 16.67 -6.76
C ARG A 311 -16.69 16.10 -8.11
N PRO A 312 -17.52 16.27 -9.16
CA PRO A 312 -17.07 16.01 -10.53
C PRO A 312 -15.79 16.79 -10.84
N GLY A 313 -14.83 16.13 -11.48
CA GLY A 313 -13.49 16.67 -11.74
C GLY A 313 -12.45 16.33 -10.67
N ASP A 314 -12.85 15.93 -9.47
CA ASP A 314 -11.91 15.45 -8.46
C ASP A 314 -11.22 14.17 -8.93
N LYS A 315 -10.01 13.94 -8.42
CA LYS A 315 -9.25 12.69 -8.62
C LYS A 315 -9.30 11.83 -7.38
N VAL A 316 -9.44 10.52 -7.58
CA VAL A 316 -9.36 9.50 -6.54
C VAL A 316 -8.31 8.47 -6.90
N VAL A 317 -7.72 7.83 -5.89
CA VAL A 317 -6.88 6.64 -6.04
C VAL A 317 -7.55 5.46 -5.34
N ILE A 318 -7.54 4.30 -5.97
CA ILE A 318 -7.99 3.03 -5.40
C ILE A 318 -6.76 2.18 -5.10
N ALA A 319 -6.64 1.74 -3.85
CA ALA A 319 -5.52 0.95 -3.36
C ALA A 319 -5.39 -0.40 -4.07
N SER A 320 -4.16 -0.89 -4.18
CA SER A 320 -3.91 -2.29 -4.55
C SER A 320 -4.52 -3.21 -3.50
N THR A 321 -5.10 -4.33 -3.92
CA THR A 321 -5.49 -5.42 -2.99
C THR A 321 -4.70 -6.70 -3.27
N ASP A 322 -3.52 -6.55 -3.87
CA ASP A 322 -2.65 -7.64 -4.28
C ASP A 322 -1.18 -7.39 -3.87
N TYR A 323 -0.27 -8.31 -4.19
CA TYR A 323 1.14 -8.22 -3.77
C TYR A 323 1.92 -7.05 -4.38
N SER A 324 1.43 -6.50 -5.48
CA SER A 324 2.08 -5.39 -6.18
C SER A 324 1.45 -4.06 -5.75
N MET A 325 2.24 -3.18 -5.15
CA MET A 325 1.80 -1.79 -4.89
C MET A 325 1.48 -1.01 -6.17
N HIS A 326 2.08 -1.40 -7.31
CA HIS A 326 1.86 -0.78 -8.62
C HIS A 326 0.50 -1.12 -9.27
N GLN A 327 -0.37 -1.84 -8.55
CA GLN A 327 -1.76 -2.06 -8.95
C GLN A 327 -2.72 -1.04 -8.31
N ALA A 328 -2.24 -0.03 -7.58
CA ALA A 328 -3.04 1.13 -7.24
C ALA A 328 -3.39 1.91 -8.54
N GLU A 329 -4.64 2.39 -8.65
CA GLU A 329 -5.14 3.04 -9.87
C GLU A 329 -5.82 4.38 -9.57
N GLU A 330 -5.50 5.40 -10.36
CA GLU A 330 -6.13 6.72 -10.31
C GLU A 330 -7.30 6.83 -11.29
N PHE A 331 -8.35 7.53 -10.85
CA PHE A 331 -9.53 7.83 -11.67
C PHE A 331 -9.98 9.27 -11.45
N GLY A 332 -10.46 9.90 -12.52
CA GLY A 332 -11.25 11.14 -12.41
C GLY A 332 -12.70 10.83 -12.05
N LEU A 333 -13.38 11.75 -11.38
CA LEU A 333 -14.81 11.63 -11.07
C LEU A 333 -15.66 12.34 -12.13
N LEU A 334 -16.63 11.61 -12.70
CA LEU A 334 -17.61 12.14 -13.64
C LEU A 334 -18.87 12.65 -12.91
N PRO A 335 -19.64 13.56 -13.53
CA PRO A 335 -20.98 13.90 -13.07
C PRO A 335 -21.86 12.65 -12.93
N CYS A 336 -22.51 12.50 -11.79
CA CYS A 336 -23.38 11.36 -11.50
C CYS A 336 -24.67 11.81 -10.79
N PRO A 337 -25.60 12.49 -11.48
CA PRO A 337 -26.90 12.87 -10.91
C PRO A 337 -27.74 11.67 -10.41
N GLU A 338 -27.46 10.47 -10.94
CA GLU A 338 -28.09 9.21 -10.55
C GLU A 338 -27.46 8.53 -9.32
N CYS A 339 -26.27 8.98 -8.87
CA CYS A 339 -25.55 8.34 -7.78
C CYS A 339 -26.22 8.60 -6.42
N LYS A 340 -26.22 7.58 -5.58
CA LYS A 340 -26.48 7.74 -4.14
C LYS A 340 -25.34 8.49 -3.47
N ARG A 341 -25.55 8.94 -2.23
CA ARG A 341 -24.52 9.60 -1.42
C ARG A 341 -23.26 8.75 -1.18
N SER A 342 -23.37 7.43 -1.27
CA SER A 342 -22.26 6.48 -1.11
C SER A 342 -21.75 5.92 -2.46
N GLN A 343 -21.95 6.66 -3.55
CA GLN A 343 -21.57 6.24 -4.90
C GLN A 343 -20.88 7.37 -5.64
N VAL A 344 -19.90 6.98 -6.47
CA VAL A 344 -19.27 7.88 -7.45
C VAL A 344 -19.23 7.23 -8.82
N LYS A 345 -19.05 8.05 -9.86
CA LYS A 345 -18.86 7.57 -11.22
C LYS A 345 -17.43 7.85 -11.65
N LEU A 346 -16.68 6.80 -11.96
CA LEU A 346 -15.29 6.87 -12.39
C LEU A 346 -15.19 7.13 -13.89
N ASP A 347 -14.24 7.99 -14.27
CA ASP A 347 -13.77 8.18 -15.64
C ASP A 347 -12.71 7.12 -15.97
N GLY A 348 -13.19 5.99 -16.50
CA GLY A 348 -12.35 4.86 -16.85
C GLY A 348 -12.84 3.55 -16.25
N LYS A 349 -12.01 2.53 -16.38
CA LYS A 349 -12.28 1.15 -15.94
C LYS A 349 -11.03 0.59 -15.26
N PRO A 350 -11.18 -0.16 -14.15
CA PRO A 350 -10.05 -0.76 -13.45
C PRO A 350 -9.37 -1.83 -14.31
N ARG A 351 -8.04 -1.86 -14.25
CA ARG A 351 -7.20 -2.88 -14.87
C ARG A 351 -6.92 -4.04 -13.93
N TYR A 352 -7.09 -3.83 -12.63
CA TYR A 352 -6.86 -4.83 -11.59
C TYR A 352 -8.10 -5.09 -10.74
N LEU A 353 -8.05 -6.19 -9.99
CA LEU A 353 -9.02 -6.54 -8.96
C LEU A 353 -8.79 -5.66 -7.74
N HIS A 354 -9.83 -4.94 -7.34
CA HIS A 354 -9.86 -4.22 -6.07
C HIS A 354 -10.99 -4.81 -5.22
N MET A 355 -10.62 -5.53 -4.17
CA MET A 355 -11.59 -6.14 -3.26
C MET A 355 -12.48 -5.08 -2.63
N GLY A 356 -13.78 -5.37 -2.46
CA GLY A 356 -14.73 -4.49 -1.79
C GLY A 356 -15.60 -5.23 -0.79
N GLU A 357 -15.07 -6.34 -0.27
CA GLU A 357 -15.71 -7.18 0.73
C GLU A 357 -14.72 -7.67 1.80
N THR A 358 -15.25 -8.04 2.97
CA THR A 358 -14.51 -8.82 3.97
C THR A 358 -14.38 -10.25 3.47
N VAL A 359 -13.15 -10.73 3.32
CA VAL A 359 -12.84 -12.03 2.71
C VAL A 359 -12.34 -12.98 3.78
N ASP A 360 -13.01 -14.12 3.95
CA ASP A 360 -12.59 -15.18 4.87
C ASP A 360 -12.34 -14.69 6.32
N GLY A 361 -13.11 -13.69 6.76
CA GLY A 361 -13.02 -13.12 8.11
C GLY A 361 -11.94 -12.03 8.28
N VAL A 362 -11.29 -11.60 7.19
CA VAL A 362 -10.33 -10.48 7.19
C VAL A 362 -10.84 -9.38 6.28
N ASP A 363 -10.83 -8.13 6.75
CA ASP A 363 -11.25 -7.00 5.92
C ASP A 363 -10.19 -6.70 4.84
N MET A 364 -10.53 -7.06 3.60
CA MET A 364 -9.65 -6.91 2.44
C MET A 364 -10.10 -5.79 1.50
N ARG A 365 -11.13 -5.00 1.86
CA ARG A 365 -11.65 -3.91 1.02
C ARG A 365 -10.57 -2.92 0.59
N ALA A 366 -10.53 -2.46 -0.65
CA ALA A 366 -9.56 -1.46 -1.07
C ALA A 366 -9.91 -0.10 -0.47
N GLU A 367 -8.90 0.62 0.00
CA GLU A 367 -9.01 2.03 0.31
C GLU A 367 -9.22 2.85 -0.96
N VAL A 368 -10.07 3.87 -0.89
CA VAL A 368 -10.33 4.85 -1.94
C VAL A 368 -10.04 6.23 -1.36
N GLY A 369 -8.92 6.83 -1.78
CA GLY A 369 -8.45 8.13 -1.29
C GLY A 369 -8.74 9.26 -2.26
N LEU A 370 -9.24 10.39 -1.75
CA LEU A 370 -9.45 11.61 -2.53
C LEU A 370 -8.14 12.39 -2.65
N LEU A 371 -7.66 12.58 -3.88
CA LEU A 371 -6.42 13.30 -4.17
C LEU A 371 -6.62 14.82 -4.29
N SER A 372 -7.82 15.28 -4.69
CA SER A 372 -8.08 16.69 -4.95
C SER A 372 -8.46 17.50 -3.70
N ARG A 373 -7.97 18.74 -3.59
CA ARG A 373 -8.46 19.75 -2.63
C ARG A 373 -8.60 21.12 -3.30
N ASN A 374 -9.37 22.02 -2.69
CA ASN A 374 -9.59 23.36 -3.26
C ASN A 374 -8.45 24.35 -2.95
N VAL A 375 -7.63 24.07 -1.93
CA VAL A 375 -6.37 24.79 -1.70
C VAL A 375 -5.23 23.88 -2.13
N LYS A 376 -4.42 24.33 -3.08
CA LYS A 376 -3.34 23.56 -3.68
C LYS A 376 -2.00 24.27 -3.54
N ILE A 377 -0.95 23.54 -3.19
CA ILE A 377 0.43 23.98 -3.23
C ILE A 377 1.19 23.01 -4.13
N CYS A 378 1.75 23.55 -5.22
CA CYS A 378 2.49 22.75 -6.19
C CYS A 378 3.72 23.50 -6.71
N SER A 379 4.48 22.86 -7.59
CA SER A 379 5.70 23.43 -8.16
C SER A 379 5.63 23.50 -9.67
N ASP A 380 6.25 24.52 -10.25
CA ASP A 380 6.65 24.46 -11.65
C ASP A 380 7.79 23.43 -11.80
N MET A 381 7.55 22.41 -12.62
CA MET A 381 8.51 21.35 -12.96
C MET A 381 8.98 21.50 -14.40
N GLU A 382 10.23 21.12 -14.67
CA GLU A 382 10.74 21.01 -16.04
C GLU A 382 10.25 19.72 -16.73
N SER A 383 10.14 19.74 -18.06
CA SER A 383 9.63 18.60 -18.85
C SER A 383 10.52 17.36 -18.85
N SER A 384 11.77 17.49 -18.41
CA SER A 384 12.76 16.42 -18.34
C SER A 384 13.77 16.72 -17.23
N CYS A 385 14.49 15.71 -16.76
CA CYS A 385 15.61 15.94 -15.84
C CYS A 385 16.69 16.83 -16.46
N TYR A 386 17.38 17.62 -15.62
CA TYR A 386 18.45 18.54 -16.02
C TYR A 386 19.47 18.75 -14.89
N GLY A 387 20.64 19.27 -15.25
CA GLY A 387 21.68 19.67 -14.28
C GLY A 387 22.14 18.51 -13.38
N GLY A 388 22.50 18.85 -12.13
CA GLY A 388 22.91 17.88 -11.11
C GLY A 388 21.75 17.16 -10.41
N ASN A 389 20.53 17.19 -10.97
CA ASN A 389 19.30 16.73 -10.31
C ASN A 389 19.09 15.20 -10.36
N HIS A 390 20.16 14.43 -10.11
CA HIS A 390 20.15 12.96 -10.10
C HIS A 390 19.63 12.31 -11.40
N CYS A 391 19.92 12.91 -12.56
CA CYS A 391 19.42 12.43 -13.88
C CYS A 391 19.94 11.06 -14.30
N ASP A 392 21.02 10.57 -13.67
CA ASP A 392 21.51 9.20 -13.85
C ASP A 392 20.65 8.14 -13.15
N LEU A 393 19.66 8.57 -12.35
CA LEU A 393 18.77 7.72 -11.55
C LEU A 393 17.29 8.01 -11.86
N PHE A 394 16.94 9.27 -12.09
CA PHE A 394 15.58 9.70 -12.43
C PHE A 394 15.53 10.32 -13.83
N ASN A 395 14.53 9.94 -14.61
CA ASN A 395 14.33 10.47 -15.97
C ASN A 395 13.43 11.72 -16.02
N HIS A 396 13.08 12.27 -14.87
CA HIS A 396 12.19 13.42 -14.70
C HIS A 396 12.79 14.42 -13.69
N ASP A 397 12.26 15.64 -13.67
CA ASP A 397 12.66 16.66 -12.72
C ASP A 397 12.21 16.28 -11.29
N THR A 398 13.16 16.19 -10.37
CA THR A 398 12.91 15.94 -8.94
C THR A 398 13.11 17.19 -8.08
N PHE A 399 13.23 18.39 -8.68
CA PHE A 399 13.46 19.65 -7.96
C PHE A 399 12.14 20.38 -7.67
N GLY A 400 11.29 19.76 -6.85
CA GLY A 400 10.05 20.36 -6.36
C GLY A 400 10.30 21.40 -5.26
N GLY A 401 9.24 22.08 -4.83
CA GLY A 401 9.28 22.97 -3.68
C GLY A 401 9.03 22.26 -2.36
N HIS A 402 9.22 22.92 -1.23
CA HIS A 402 9.06 22.30 0.10
C HIS A 402 8.49 23.26 1.14
N ILE A 403 7.97 22.70 2.23
CA ILE A 403 7.44 23.46 3.37
C ILE A 403 8.29 23.13 4.59
N LYS A 404 8.87 24.14 5.23
CA LYS A 404 9.74 23.98 6.41
C LYS A 404 9.28 24.85 7.56
N ILE A 405 9.04 24.20 8.70
CA ILE A 405 8.57 24.81 9.94
C ILE A 405 9.69 24.70 10.97
N GLN A 406 10.26 25.83 11.38
CA GLN A 406 11.33 25.89 12.38
C GLN A 406 10.79 26.13 13.78
N LYS A 407 11.63 25.94 14.79
CA LYS A 407 11.30 26.19 16.20
C LYS A 407 10.79 27.60 16.47
N GLY A 408 9.84 27.71 17.40
CA GLY A 408 9.43 28.99 17.98
C GLY A 408 8.39 29.75 17.18
N PHE A 409 7.80 29.13 16.15
CA PHE A 409 6.60 29.66 15.49
C PHE A 409 5.48 29.87 16.52
N ARG A 410 4.61 30.85 16.25
CA ARG A 410 3.50 31.22 17.14
C ARG A 410 2.30 30.28 16.97
N ALA A 411 1.93 29.97 15.73
CA ALA A 411 0.88 29.01 15.42
C ALA A 411 1.06 28.44 14.00
N PHE A 412 0.71 27.17 13.82
CA PHE A 412 0.74 26.50 12.53
C PHE A 412 -0.42 25.50 12.46
N HIS A 413 -1.31 25.69 11.49
CA HIS A 413 -2.36 24.72 11.19
C HIS A 413 -2.57 24.63 9.69
N MET A 414 -2.61 23.39 9.19
CA MET A 414 -2.86 23.13 7.78
C MET A 414 -3.95 22.08 7.64
N SER A 415 -5.01 22.42 6.92
CA SER A 415 -6.08 21.48 6.65
C SER A 415 -6.79 21.67 5.32
N GLY A 416 -7.23 20.56 4.72
CA GLY A 416 -7.91 20.60 3.41
C GLY A 416 -7.01 21.09 2.28
N VAL A 417 -5.74 20.68 2.26
CA VAL A 417 -4.72 21.15 1.31
C VAL A 417 -4.19 19.99 0.46
N GLU A 418 -4.08 20.23 -0.84
CA GLU A 418 -3.41 19.36 -1.81
C GLU A 418 -1.96 19.82 -2.00
N LEU A 419 -1.01 18.91 -1.81
CA LEU A 419 0.42 19.09 -1.98
C LEU A 419 0.89 18.15 -3.09
N THR A 420 1.42 18.68 -4.18
CA THR A 420 1.90 17.86 -5.31
C THR A 420 3.14 18.43 -5.95
N GLU A 421 3.98 17.59 -6.53
CA GLU A 421 5.24 18.03 -7.16
C GLU A 421 6.14 18.78 -6.16
N LEU A 422 6.08 18.38 -4.88
CA LEU A 422 6.88 18.92 -3.79
C LEU A 422 7.99 17.92 -3.38
N GLY A 423 8.97 18.39 -2.63
CA GLY A 423 10.14 17.64 -2.21
C GLY A 423 11.26 17.67 -3.24
N GLN A 424 12.46 17.38 -2.77
CA GLN A 424 13.70 17.30 -3.53
C GLN A 424 14.58 16.14 -3.02
N GLN A 425 15.41 15.56 -3.89
CA GLN A 425 16.32 14.45 -3.54
C GLN A 425 17.57 14.89 -2.74
N ASN A 426 17.45 15.93 -1.92
CA ASN A 426 18.45 16.43 -0.97
C ASN A 426 17.86 16.50 0.46
N LEU A 427 18.74 16.56 1.46
CA LEU A 427 18.33 16.56 2.86
C LEU A 427 17.60 17.86 3.24
N GLY A 428 16.45 17.73 3.90
CA GLY A 428 15.73 18.85 4.53
C GLY A 428 14.71 19.59 3.64
N SER A 429 14.53 19.17 2.39
CA SER A 429 13.58 19.73 1.43
C SER A 429 12.44 18.75 1.15
N TYR A 430 11.43 18.72 2.03
CA TYR A 430 10.31 17.76 1.99
C TYR A 430 8.95 18.49 1.85
N PRO A 431 7.89 17.87 1.29
CA PRO A 431 6.57 18.48 1.16
C PRO A 431 6.07 19.11 2.46
N VAL A 432 6.27 18.44 3.60
CA VAL A 432 6.08 19.03 4.93
C VAL A 432 7.20 18.61 5.87
N HIS A 433 7.92 19.57 6.43
CA HIS A 433 9.06 19.33 7.32
C HIS A 433 8.95 20.17 8.61
N PHE A 434 8.63 19.51 9.73
CA PHE A 434 8.80 20.10 11.06
C PHE A 434 10.23 19.89 11.52
N HIS A 435 11.00 20.97 11.55
CA HIS A 435 12.44 20.95 11.79
C HIS A 435 12.79 21.50 13.17
N LEU A 436 13.14 20.60 14.09
CA LEU A 436 13.54 20.90 15.47
C LEU A 436 12.52 21.74 16.25
N ALA A 437 11.23 21.56 15.97
CA ALA A 437 10.18 22.41 16.53
C ALA A 437 9.96 22.22 18.04
N GLY A 438 10.43 21.09 18.62
CA GLY A 438 10.23 20.76 20.02
C GLY A 438 8.80 20.30 20.30
N ASP A 439 8.27 20.62 21.48
CA ASP A 439 6.89 20.28 21.85
C ASP A 439 5.93 21.23 21.11
N VAL A 440 5.06 20.69 20.24
CA VAL A 440 4.08 21.48 19.44
C VAL A 440 2.63 21.26 19.86
N ASP A 441 2.44 20.62 21.02
CA ASP A 441 1.17 20.37 21.69
C ASP A 441 0.97 21.33 22.89
N GLN A 442 0.01 21.01 23.76
CA GLN A 442 -0.25 21.75 25.00
C GLN A 442 0.98 21.85 25.92
N ARG A 443 1.88 20.85 25.90
CA ARG A 443 3.12 20.87 26.68
C ARG A 443 4.07 21.96 26.17
N GLY A 444 4.06 22.21 24.87
CA GLY A 444 4.76 23.32 24.22
C GLY A 444 4.08 24.69 24.38
N GLY A 445 2.88 24.73 24.98
CA GLY A 445 2.08 25.95 25.12
C GLY A 445 1.16 26.26 23.92
N TYR A 446 1.08 25.37 22.93
CA TYR A 446 0.23 25.56 21.75
C TYR A 446 -1.25 25.28 22.04
N HIS A 447 -2.10 26.28 21.78
CA HIS A 447 -3.54 26.23 22.00
C HIS A 447 -4.30 26.92 20.83
N PRO A 448 -4.94 26.15 19.92
CA PRO A 448 -4.92 24.68 19.86
C PRO A 448 -3.52 24.11 19.55
N PRO A 449 -3.28 22.81 19.84
CA PRO A 449 -2.09 22.09 19.37
C PRO A 449 -1.91 22.18 17.85
N THR A 450 -0.65 22.16 17.42
CA THR A 450 -0.28 22.15 15.99
C THR A 450 -0.78 20.87 15.32
N TYR A 451 -1.34 20.99 14.11
CA TYR A 451 -1.85 19.84 13.37
C TYR A 451 -1.71 19.95 11.85
N LEU A 452 -1.68 18.77 11.24
CA LEU A 452 -1.96 18.50 9.84
C LEU A 452 -3.26 17.69 9.78
N ASP A 453 -4.29 18.17 9.09
CA ASP A 453 -5.61 17.52 9.04
C ASP A 453 -6.22 17.53 7.62
N ASN A 454 -6.57 16.37 7.07
CA ASN A 454 -7.25 16.27 5.78
C ASN A 454 -6.39 16.73 4.58
N LEU A 455 -5.07 16.45 4.61
CA LEU A 455 -4.19 16.76 3.48
C LEU A 455 -4.21 15.65 2.43
N SER A 456 -3.90 16.03 1.21
CA SER A 456 -3.58 15.11 0.13
C SER A 456 -2.15 15.42 -0.35
N ILE A 457 -1.24 14.46 -0.26
CA ILE A 457 0.19 14.62 -0.60
C ILE A 457 0.53 13.60 -1.68
N HIS A 458 0.69 14.02 -2.93
CA HIS A 458 0.88 13.06 -4.01
C HIS A 458 1.83 13.47 -5.11
N HIS A 459 2.44 12.50 -5.79
CA HIS A 459 3.40 12.75 -6.87
C HIS A 459 4.54 13.67 -6.40
N CYS A 460 5.10 13.35 -5.24
CA CYS A 460 6.12 14.16 -4.56
C CYS A 460 7.51 13.49 -4.65
N TYR A 461 8.53 14.32 -4.77
CA TYR A 461 9.89 13.90 -5.05
C TYR A 461 10.77 13.77 -3.81
N SER A 462 10.26 13.89 -2.59
CA SER A 462 10.89 13.31 -1.39
C SER A 462 10.02 13.41 -0.14
N ARG A 463 9.77 12.27 0.50
CA ARG A 463 8.96 12.06 1.71
C ARG A 463 7.56 12.71 1.67
N CYS A 464 6.75 12.45 2.67
CA CYS A 464 5.42 13.05 2.82
C CYS A 464 5.45 14.07 3.96
N VAL A 465 5.47 13.56 5.20
CA VAL A 465 5.56 14.36 6.41
C VAL A 465 6.81 13.93 7.18
N THR A 466 7.76 14.84 7.29
CA THR A 466 8.97 14.65 8.10
C THR A 466 8.82 15.37 9.43
N VAL A 467 8.98 14.61 10.50
CA VAL A 467 8.98 15.08 11.88
C VAL A 467 10.41 14.93 12.40
N HIS A 468 11.09 16.04 12.63
CA HIS A 468 12.49 16.08 13.06
C HIS A 468 12.59 16.81 14.40
N ALA A 469 13.03 16.10 15.45
CA ALA A 469 13.05 16.54 16.85
C ALA A 469 11.81 17.37 17.26
N THR A 470 10.64 16.86 16.86
CA THR A 470 9.34 17.47 17.10
C THR A 470 8.44 16.45 17.81
N HIS A 471 7.68 16.93 18.78
CA HIS A 471 6.89 16.10 19.69
C HIS A 471 5.46 16.62 19.82
N GLY A 472 4.50 15.71 19.97
CA GLY A 472 3.10 16.07 20.16
C GLY A 472 2.36 16.54 18.90
N LEU A 473 2.93 16.34 17.71
CA LEU A 473 2.27 16.69 16.45
C LEU A 473 1.08 15.77 16.17
N LEU A 474 -0.06 16.33 15.77
CA LEU A 474 -1.18 15.58 15.22
C LEU A 474 -1.12 15.55 13.69
N VAL A 475 -1.04 14.35 13.11
CA VAL A 475 -1.12 14.10 11.66
C VAL A 475 -2.36 13.24 11.41
N LYS A 476 -3.38 13.83 10.80
CA LYS A 476 -4.71 13.25 10.70
C LYS A 476 -5.28 13.31 9.29
N ASP A 477 -5.97 12.25 8.88
CA ASP A 477 -6.73 12.20 7.63
C ASP A 477 -5.89 12.54 6.39
N VAL A 478 -4.59 12.25 6.42
CA VAL A 478 -3.67 12.50 5.31
C VAL A 478 -3.70 11.34 4.33
N VAL A 479 -3.97 11.63 3.06
CA VAL A 479 -3.79 10.70 1.95
C VAL A 479 -2.45 10.99 1.29
N ALA A 480 -1.56 10.01 1.25
CA ALA A 480 -0.25 10.10 0.63
C ALA A 480 -0.10 9.06 -0.49
N TYR A 481 0.30 9.49 -1.68
CA TYR A 481 0.32 8.61 -2.87
C TYR A 481 1.45 8.95 -3.85
N ASP A 482 2.19 7.94 -4.32
CA ASP A 482 3.30 8.09 -5.27
C ASP A 482 4.36 9.09 -4.79
N THR A 483 5.11 8.70 -3.76
CA THR A 483 6.14 9.55 -3.15
C THR A 483 7.47 8.83 -3.08
N LEU A 484 8.58 9.55 -3.28
CA LEU A 484 9.94 9.00 -3.18
C LEU A 484 10.48 9.05 -1.73
N GLY A 485 11.17 8.00 -1.29
CA GLY A 485 11.71 7.87 0.07
C GLY A 485 10.64 7.55 1.14
N HIS A 486 11.06 7.42 2.40
CA HIS A 486 10.14 7.17 3.52
C HIS A 486 9.01 8.22 3.58
N CYS A 487 7.75 7.83 3.71
CA CYS A 487 6.62 8.78 3.59
C CYS A 487 6.36 9.57 4.89
N PHE A 488 5.82 8.92 5.93
CA PHE A 488 5.71 9.49 7.28
C PHE A 488 6.99 9.13 8.06
N PHE A 489 7.85 10.12 8.29
CA PHE A 489 9.25 9.89 8.68
C PHE A 489 9.62 10.62 9.97
N LEU A 490 10.05 9.85 10.98
CA LEU A 490 10.71 10.36 12.18
C LEU A 490 12.23 10.30 12.00
N GLU A 491 12.91 11.43 12.10
CA GLU A 491 14.27 11.58 11.56
C GLU A 491 15.38 11.08 12.48
N ASP A 492 15.36 11.46 13.76
CA ASP A 492 16.54 11.31 14.62
C ASP A 492 16.39 10.33 15.80
N GLY A 493 15.20 9.76 16.00
CA GLY A 493 14.93 8.78 17.06
C GLY A 493 14.53 9.40 18.41
N VAL A 494 14.31 10.70 18.45
CA VAL A 494 13.91 11.45 19.66
C VAL A 494 12.44 11.87 19.65
N GLU A 495 11.81 11.84 18.47
CA GLU A 495 10.45 12.31 18.20
C GLU A 495 9.42 11.45 18.92
N GLN A 496 8.56 12.06 19.74
CA GLN A 496 7.70 11.34 20.70
C GLN A 496 6.34 12.03 20.83
N ARG A 497 5.35 11.28 21.30
CA ARG A 497 3.95 11.72 21.51
C ARG A 497 3.26 12.24 20.25
N ASN A 498 3.84 12.03 19.07
CA ASN A 498 3.18 12.36 17.83
C ASN A 498 2.06 11.34 17.59
N THR A 499 0.97 11.81 17.01
CA THR A 499 -0.22 10.98 16.74
C THR A 499 -0.50 10.97 15.25
N PHE A 500 -0.36 9.80 14.65
CA PHE A 500 -0.78 9.49 13.29
C PHE A 500 -2.15 8.81 13.36
N TYR A 501 -3.19 9.54 12.99
CA TYR A 501 -4.57 9.10 13.07
C TYR A 501 -5.24 9.04 11.70
N HIS A 502 -5.71 7.87 11.30
CA HIS A 502 -6.51 7.70 10.09
C HIS A 502 -5.82 8.21 8.80
N ASN A 503 -4.51 7.98 8.68
CA ASN A 503 -3.75 8.32 7.48
C ASN A 503 -3.66 7.13 6.51
N LEU A 504 -3.64 7.42 5.22
CA LEU A 504 -3.52 6.45 4.14
C LEU A 504 -2.24 6.73 3.36
N GLY A 505 -1.32 5.76 3.30
CA GLY A 505 -0.15 5.83 2.45
C GLY A 505 -0.14 4.73 1.39
N LEU A 506 0.15 5.12 0.15
CA LEU A 506 0.07 4.31 -1.05
C LEU A 506 1.31 4.52 -1.91
N LEU A 507 1.81 3.46 -2.54
CA LEU A 507 2.88 3.52 -3.53
C LEU A 507 4.12 4.31 -3.05
N THR A 508 4.69 3.94 -1.89
CA THR A 508 5.93 4.55 -1.38
C THR A 508 7.15 3.96 -2.07
N ARG A 509 7.86 4.79 -2.86
CA ARG A 509 8.92 4.39 -3.80
C ARG A 509 10.31 4.73 -3.29
N PRO A 510 11.37 4.11 -3.84
CA PRO A 510 12.76 4.45 -3.52
C PRO A 510 13.11 5.92 -3.73
N GLY A 511 14.04 6.42 -2.92
CA GLY A 511 14.72 7.71 -3.07
C GLY A 511 16.23 7.58 -2.80
N THR A 512 16.95 8.69 -2.87
CA THR A 512 18.42 8.70 -2.79
C THR A 512 18.96 9.27 -1.49
N ILE A 513 18.12 9.94 -0.68
CA ILE A 513 18.52 10.78 0.44
C ILE A 513 19.27 9.98 1.51
N LEU A 514 18.67 8.89 2.03
CA LEU A 514 19.31 7.99 2.98
C LEU A 514 19.63 6.64 2.32
N PRO A 515 20.63 5.87 2.82
CA PRO A 515 20.82 4.49 2.39
C PRO A 515 19.55 3.64 2.51
N THR A 516 18.75 3.89 3.54
CA THR A 516 17.48 3.20 3.80
C THR A 516 16.36 3.55 2.82
N ASP A 517 16.47 4.69 2.11
CA ASP A 517 15.54 5.08 1.04
C ASP A 517 15.83 4.35 -0.28
N ARG A 518 16.98 3.67 -0.42
CA ARG A 518 17.49 3.18 -1.71
C ARG A 518 16.98 1.78 -2.04
N ASP A 519 16.69 1.56 -3.32
CA ASP A 519 16.53 0.22 -3.89
C ASP A 519 17.88 -0.47 -4.13
N GLU A 520 17.83 -1.67 -4.71
CA GLU A 520 19.02 -2.48 -5.01
C GLU A 520 20.03 -1.76 -5.93
N ALA A 521 19.53 -1.10 -6.99
CA ALA A 521 20.37 -0.43 -7.97
C ALA A 521 21.02 0.83 -7.39
N MET A 522 20.24 1.64 -6.68
CA MET A 522 20.73 2.85 -6.00
C MET A 522 21.70 2.50 -4.88
N CYS A 523 21.45 1.43 -4.11
CA CYS A 523 22.32 1.02 -3.00
C CYS A 523 23.74 0.69 -3.46
N THR A 524 23.87 -0.01 -4.59
CA THR A 524 25.18 -0.40 -5.14
C THR A 524 25.86 0.73 -5.92
N LYS A 525 25.09 1.62 -6.54
CA LYS A 525 25.61 2.75 -7.35
C LYS A 525 26.03 3.95 -6.50
N ILE A 526 25.29 4.30 -5.45
CA ILE A 526 25.57 5.45 -4.59
C ILE A 526 26.56 5.02 -3.50
N ARG A 527 27.82 5.40 -3.67
CA ARG A 527 28.93 4.99 -2.80
C ARG A 527 29.67 6.18 -2.17
N THR A 528 29.09 7.37 -2.23
CA THR A 528 29.73 8.60 -1.71
C THR A 528 29.88 8.62 -0.18
N GLY A 529 29.07 7.84 0.55
CA GLY A 529 29.08 7.79 2.01
C GLY A 529 29.77 6.56 2.63
N VAL A 530 30.39 5.68 1.83
CA VAL A 530 31.09 4.48 2.32
C VAL A 530 32.58 4.74 2.54
N PHE A 531 33.27 3.86 3.28
CA PHE A 531 34.72 3.92 3.45
C PHE A 531 35.43 3.07 2.39
N GLY A 532 36.48 3.64 1.77
CA GLY A 532 37.32 2.95 0.79
C GLY A 532 36.55 2.52 -0.45
N ASP A 533 36.80 1.29 -0.89
CA ASP A 533 36.17 0.65 -2.04
C ASP A 533 35.07 -0.34 -1.65
N TYR A 534 34.44 -0.15 -0.48
CA TYR A 534 33.32 -0.98 -0.04
C TYR A 534 32.12 -0.86 -0.99
N THR A 535 31.51 -1.99 -1.32
CA THR A 535 30.28 -2.05 -2.10
C THR A 535 29.14 -2.44 -1.17
N PRO A 536 28.14 -1.56 -0.96
CA PRO A 536 26.99 -1.85 -0.09
C PRO A 536 26.27 -3.13 -0.48
N ILE A 537 25.76 -3.83 0.53
CA ILE A 537 24.95 -5.04 0.36
C ILE A 537 23.48 -4.64 0.50
N PRO A 538 22.67 -4.67 -0.58
CA PRO A 538 21.30 -4.16 -0.58
C PRO A 538 20.44 -4.66 0.57
N SER A 539 20.45 -5.97 0.84
CA SER A 539 19.61 -6.61 1.87
C SER A 539 19.99 -6.27 3.32
N THR A 540 21.18 -5.72 3.57
CA THR A 540 21.68 -5.42 4.92
C THR A 540 22.00 -3.96 5.16
N ASP A 541 22.20 -3.17 4.10
CA ASP A 541 22.64 -1.78 4.22
C ASP A 541 21.53 -0.80 3.80
N CYS A 542 20.67 -1.20 2.86
CA CYS A 542 19.63 -0.37 2.22
C CYS A 542 18.28 -1.10 2.23
N MET A 543 17.39 -0.86 1.24
CA MET A 543 16.12 -1.57 1.06
C MET A 543 15.25 -1.56 2.33
N ALA A 544 14.95 -0.35 2.80
CA ALA A 544 14.09 -0.14 3.96
C ALA A 544 12.99 0.90 3.76
N VAL A 545 12.72 1.27 2.51
CA VAL A 545 11.70 2.25 2.15
C VAL A 545 10.39 1.86 2.81
N SER A 546 9.82 2.80 3.56
CA SER A 546 8.68 2.53 4.42
C SER A 546 7.64 3.62 4.32
N THR A 547 6.36 3.24 4.32
CA THR A 547 5.28 4.22 4.39
C THR A 547 5.28 4.93 5.74
N PHE A 548 5.42 4.18 6.84
CA PHE A 548 5.63 4.74 8.18
C PHE A 548 6.99 4.31 8.73
N TRP A 549 7.90 5.26 8.85
CA TRP A 549 9.22 5.07 9.46
C TRP A 549 9.23 5.68 10.86
N ILE A 550 9.16 4.82 11.86
CA ILE A 550 8.97 5.21 13.26
C ILE A 550 10.26 4.93 14.04
N ALA A 551 11.09 5.97 14.16
CA ALA A 551 12.40 5.90 14.80
C ALA A 551 12.36 5.76 16.34
N ASN A 552 11.21 6.07 16.94
CA ASN A 552 10.98 6.01 18.38
C ASN A 552 9.58 5.43 18.67
N PRO A 553 9.45 4.44 19.57
CA PRO A 553 8.20 3.72 19.77
C PRO A 553 7.11 4.53 20.50
N ASN A 554 7.45 5.60 21.21
CA ASN A 554 6.45 6.43 21.91
C ASN A 554 5.72 7.38 20.96
N ASN A 555 5.06 6.84 19.94
CA ASN A 555 4.19 7.56 19.01
C ASN A 555 2.92 6.74 18.75
N ASN A 556 1.80 7.41 18.55
CA ASN A 556 0.50 6.76 18.39
C ASN A 556 0.21 6.54 16.90
N LEU A 557 -0.06 5.29 16.51
CA LEU A 557 -0.52 4.90 15.18
C LEU A 557 -1.91 4.28 15.32
N ILE A 558 -2.94 5.01 14.91
CA ILE A 558 -4.35 4.62 15.12
C ILE A 558 -5.10 4.69 13.79
N GLY A 559 -5.67 3.58 13.34
CA GLY A 559 -6.54 3.56 12.16
C GLY A 559 -5.83 3.88 10.83
N ASN A 560 -4.51 3.76 10.75
CA ASN A 560 -3.77 4.08 9.52
C ASN A 560 -3.73 2.89 8.56
N ALA A 561 -3.61 3.17 7.27
CA ALA A 561 -3.42 2.19 6.21
C ALA A 561 -2.08 2.43 5.49
N ALA A 562 -1.23 1.39 5.41
CA ALA A 562 -0.05 1.36 4.54
C ALA A 562 -0.28 0.33 3.43
N ALA A 563 -0.79 0.82 2.30
CA ALA A 563 -1.34 0.05 1.20
C ALA A 563 -0.36 0.01 0.00
N GLY A 564 0.93 -0.17 0.29
CA GLY A 564 1.97 -0.38 -0.70
C GLY A 564 3.24 0.42 -0.45
N ALA A 565 4.30 -0.27 -0.04
CA ALA A 565 5.65 0.23 0.07
C ALA A 565 6.65 -0.69 -0.63
N GLN A 566 7.72 -0.09 -1.12
CA GLN A 566 8.83 -0.82 -1.74
C GLN A 566 9.46 -1.85 -0.80
N ASP A 567 9.39 -1.68 0.53
CA ASP A 567 9.81 -2.69 1.50
C ASP A 567 8.76 -2.91 2.60
N VAL A 568 8.60 -1.98 3.53
CA VAL A 568 7.79 -2.19 4.74
C VAL A 568 6.66 -1.19 4.85
N GLY A 569 5.44 -1.64 5.16
CA GLY A 569 4.31 -0.73 5.39
C GLY A 569 4.54 0.17 6.61
N MET A 570 4.74 -0.45 7.78
CA MET A 570 5.04 0.25 9.03
C MET A 570 6.27 -0.35 9.70
N TRP A 571 7.32 0.44 9.89
CA TRP A 571 8.57 0.00 10.50
C TRP A 571 8.89 0.79 11.76
N PHE A 572 8.90 0.10 12.90
CA PHE A 572 9.55 0.56 14.14
C PHE A 572 11.02 0.15 14.12
N ILE A 573 11.89 1.10 13.81
CA ILE A 573 13.34 0.90 13.63
C ILE A 573 14.08 1.83 14.59
N PHE A 574 14.96 1.30 15.42
CA PHE A 574 15.43 2.06 16.58
C PHE A 574 16.79 2.71 16.36
N HIS A 575 16.91 3.96 16.78
CA HIS A 575 18.19 4.64 16.84
C HIS A 575 18.82 4.35 18.22
N HIS A 576 19.89 3.57 18.25
CA HIS A 576 20.57 3.23 19.52
C HIS A 576 21.04 4.48 20.27
N VAL A 577 21.45 5.51 19.53
CA VAL A 577 21.66 6.85 20.04
C VAL A 577 20.95 7.83 19.11
N PRO A 578 20.45 8.96 19.61
CA PRO A 578 19.97 10.03 18.75
C PRO A 578 20.98 10.40 17.67
N THR A 579 20.49 10.54 16.44
CA THR A 579 21.32 10.85 15.27
C THR A 579 21.28 12.34 14.93
N GLY A 580 21.97 12.72 13.86
CA GLY A 580 21.82 14.05 13.25
C GLY A 580 22.02 15.21 14.23
N LEU A 581 21.10 16.17 14.17
CA LEU A 581 21.09 17.37 15.01
C LEU A 581 20.60 17.09 16.43
N SER A 582 20.01 15.91 16.66
CA SER A 582 19.53 15.48 17.99
C SER A 582 20.58 14.71 18.79
N LYS A 583 21.81 14.55 18.26
CA LYS A 583 22.88 13.80 18.90
C LYS A 583 23.10 14.25 20.36
N GLY A 584 23.04 13.29 21.28
CA GLY A 584 23.24 13.53 22.71
C GLY A 584 21.99 13.95 23.48
N ALA A 585 20.80 13.98 22.86
CA ALA A 585 19.56 14.33 23.55
C ALA A 585 19.17 13.35 24.68
N TYR A 586 19.53 12.07 24.55
CA TYR A 586 19.16 10.99 25.46
C TYR A 586 20.27 9.93 25.58
N LEU A 587 20.17 9.07 26.59
CA LEU A 587 21.14 7.99 26.85
C LEU A 587 21.10 6.91 25.77
N ASN A 588 22.18 6.15 25.66
CA ASN A 588 22.29 5.02 24.73
C ASN A 588 21.21 3.96 25.02
N GLY A 589 20.57 3.46 23.96
CA GLY A 589 19.51 2.47 24.01
C GLY A 589 18.15 3.01 24.44
N GLN A 590 17.98 4.31 24.71
CA GLN A 590 16.72 4.82 25.26
C GLN A 590 15.52 4.55 24.36
N ALA A 591 15.62 4.71 23.04
CA ALA A 591 14.53 4.40 22.11
C ALA A 591 14.12 2.92 22.15
N GLU A 592 15.08 2.00 22.32
CA GLU A 592 14.85 0.56 22.41
C GLU A 592 14.11 0.14 23.70
N LEU A 593 14.25 0.95 24.76
CA LEU A 593 13.63 0.74 26.07
C LEU A 593 12.32 1.50 26.24
N THR A 594 11.99 2.41 25.33
CA THR A 594 10.84 3.29 25.48
C THR A 594 9.53 2.51 25.25
N PRO A 595 8.50 2.65 26.12
CA PRO A 595 7.20 2.03 25.90
C PRO A 595 6.55 2.45 24.57
N LEU A 596 5.91 1.48 23.91
CA LEU A 596 5.14 1.72 22.70
C LEU A 596 3.97 2.67 23.00
N GLY A 597 3.73 3.62 22.10
CA GLY A 597 2.50 4.40 22.07
C GLY A 597 1.28 3.53 21.70
N ILE A 598 0.14 4.16 21.43
CA ILE A 598 -1.06 3.43 21.02
C ILE A 598 -0.85 2.88 19.61
N PHE A 599 -0.99 1.56 19.44
CA PHE A 599 -1.06 0.91 18.13
C PHE A 599 -2.39 0.17 18.00
N GLN A 600 -3.33 0.73 17.24
CA GLN A 600 -4.69 0.19 17.16
C GLN A 600 -5.29 0.28 15.75
N ASN A 601 -5.93 -0.79 15.30
CA ASN A 601 -6.74 -0.85 14.07
C ASN A 601 -6.00 -0.38 12.80
N ASN A 602 -4.70 -0.63 12.74
CA ASN A 602 -3.91 -0.33 11.56
C ASN A 602 -4.01 -1.44 10.51
N ARG A 603 -3.82 -1.09 9.24
CA ARG A 603 -3.89 -2.00 8.11
C ARG A 603 -2.66 -1.89 7.22
N VAL A 604 -2.08 -3.02 6.82
CA VAL A 604 -0.82 -3.05 6.07
C VAL A 604 -0.83 -4.15 4.99
N HIS A 605 -0.70 -3.77 3.73
CA HIS A 605 -0.73 -4.72 2.61
C HIS A 605 0.02 -4.23 1.39
N SER A 606 0.20 -5.14 0.42
CA SER A 606 0.84 -4.83 -0.86
C SER A 606 2.29 -4.37 -0.73
N ASN A 607 2.96 -4.74 0.38
CA ASN A 607 4.36 -4.42 0.65
C ASN A 607 5.28 -5.54 0.19
N PHE A 608 6.45 -5.18 -0.33
CA PHE A 608 7.41 -6.17 -0.87
C PHE A 608 8.06 -7.04 0.22
N LYS A 609 8.31 -6.49 1.40
CA LYS A 609 8.96 -7.22 2.49
C LYS A 609 7.97 -7.54 3.60
N ALA A 610 7.49 -6.53 4.32
CA ALA A 610 6.63 -6.77 5.48
C ALA A 610 5.50 -5.76 5.60
N GLY A 611 4.37 -6.19 6.17
CA GLY A 611 3.32 -5.25 6.60
C GLY A 611 3.79 -4.41 7.79
N LEU A 612 3.96 -5.06 8.94
CA LEU A 612 4.55 -4.47 10.16
C LEU A 612 5.93 -5.06 10.43
N PHE A 613 6.91 -4.22 10.77
CA PHE A 613 8.23 -4.66 11.21
C PHE A 613 8.62 -3.93 12.51
N ILE A 614 8.88 -4.69 13.58
CA ILE A 614 9.39 -4.19 14.86
C ILE A 614 10.76 -4.81 15.11
N GLY A 615 11.78 -3.97 15.16
CA GLY A 615 13.18 -4.37 15.35
C GLY A 615 14.09 -3.83 14.25
N LYS A 616 15.38 -4.19 14.35
CA LYS A 616 16.49 -3.52 13.65
C LYS A 616 16.70 -2.10 14.15
N GLY A 617 17.86 -1.56 13.82
CA GLY A 617 18.20 -0.17 14.06
C GLY A 617 18.88 0.43 12.86
N VAL A 618 19.50 1.58 13.04
CA VAL A 618 20.34 2.24 12.04
C VAL A 618 21.77 2.39 12.53
N LYS A 619 22.73 2.41 11.61
CA LYS A 619 24.14 2.65 11.92
C LYS A 619 24.32 4.11 12.35
N THR A 620 24.71 4.32 13.60
CA THR A 620 24.87 5.66 14.21
C THR A 620 26.31 6.18 14.22
N THR A 621 27.25 5.46 13.59
CA THR A 621 28.65 5.86 13.44
C THR A 621 28.98 6.20 11.99
N HIS A 622 29.94 7.08 11.74
CA HIS A 622 30.43 7.34 10.38
C HIS A 622 31.20 6.13 9.82
N ALA A 623 31.30 6.03 8.49
CA ALA A 623 32.04 4.96 7.84
C ALA A 623 33.55 5.06 8.15
N ASN A 624 34.18 3.92 8.41
CA ASN A 624 35.63 3.83 8.67
C ASN A 624 36.19 2.45 8.27
N ALA A 625 37.48 2.21 8.48
CA ALA A 625 38.13 0.96 8.12
C ALA A 625 37.56 -0.30 8.81
N THR A 626 36.97 -0.18 10.00
CA THR A 626 36.42 -1.34 10.74
C THR A 626 34.95 -1.59 10.41
N ASN A 627 34.20 -0.55 10.07
CA ASN A 627 32.82 -0.65 9.58
C ASN A 627 32.63 0.31 8.40
N PRO A 628 32.83 -0.17 7.17
CA PRO A 628 32.89 0.70 5.99
C PRO A 628 31.52 1.12 5.46
N ARG A 629 30.43 0.62 6.05
CA ARG A 629 29.05 0.92 5.66
C ARG A 629 28.72 2.40 5.93
N GLU A 630 27.87 2.97 5.08
CA GLU A 630 27.42 4.37 5.20
C GLU A 630 26.64 4.63 6.50
N TYR A 631 26.68 5.87 6.98
CA TYR A 631 25.88 6.33 8.12
C TYR A 631 24.37 6.16 7.83
N LEU A 632 23.58 5.75 8.82
CA LEU A 632 22.14 5.46 8.69
C LEU A 632 21.79 4.28 7.76
N THR A 633 22.74 3.41 7.44
CA THR A 633 22.42 2.07 6.89
C THR A 633 21.67 1.23 7.93
N ILE A 634 20.93 0.20 7.48
CA ILE A 634 20.28 -0.73 8.43
C ILE A 634 21.35 -1.34 9.36
N ASP A 635 21.02 -1.41 10.64
CA ASP A 635 21.82 -2.04 11.66
C ASP A 635 20.95 -2.86 12.62
N TYR A 636 21.54 -3.26 13.73
CA TYR A 636 20.92 -4.09 14.72
C TYR A 636 20.49 -3.30 15.96
N ALA A 637 19.24 -3.50 16.41
CA ALA A 637 18.71 -2.99 17.67
C ALA A 637 17.67 -3.97 18.23
N ARG A 638 17.44 -3.94 19.55
CA ARG A 638 16.56 -4.89 20.24
C ARG A 638 15.51 -4.17 21.07
N PHE A 639 14.25 -4.29 20.68
CA PHE A 639 13.16 -3.66 21.41
C PHE A 639 12.86 -4.40 22.72
N ARG A 640 12.91 -3.71 23.84
CA ARG A 640 12.60 -4.26 25.16
C ARG A 640 12.03 -3.14 26.04
N PRO A 641 10.74 -2.81 25.91
CA PRO A 641 10.13 -1.67 26.59
C PRO A 641 10.12 -1.84 28.12
N HIS A 642 10.58 -0.83 28.83
CA HIS A 642 10.57 -0.74 30.29
C HIS A 642 9.94 0.57 30.74
N LEU A 643 9.38 0.57 31.95
CA LEU A 643 8.78 1.79 32.51
C LEU A 643 9.84 2.90 32.54
N ASN A 644 9.47 4.09 32.05
CA ASN A 644 10.36 5.26 31.91
C ASN A 644 11.61 5.04 31.05
N ALA A 645 11.63 4.00 30.19
CA ALA A 645 12.81 3.60 29.42
C ALA A 645 14.03 3.26 30.30
N ASP A 646 13.79 2.81 31.54
CA ASP A 646 14.82 2.44 32.51
C ASP A 646 14.89 0.90 32.60
N PRO A 647 16.03 0.27 32.24
CA PRO A 647 16.15 -1.19 32.23
C PRO A 647 16.14 -1.81 33.64
N THR A 648 16.19 -1.01 34.70
CA THR A 648 16.05 -1.48 36.09
C THR A 648 14.61 -1.53 36.57
N GLN A 649 13.68 -0.93 35.83
CA GLN A 649 12.25 -0.93 36.14
C GLN A 649 11.55 -2.15 35.52
N PRO A 650 10.28 -2.45 35.87
CA PRO A 650 9.53 -3.50 35.19
C PRO A 650 9.33 -3.22 33.69
N ARG A 651 9.24 -4.30 32.92
CA ARG A 651 8.85 -4.27 31.50
C ARG A 651 7.43 -3.72 31.32
N VAL A 652 7.20 -3.05 30.19
CA VAL A 652 5.88 -2.55 29.79
C VAL A 652 5.46 -3.24 28.50
N PRO A 653 4.47 -4.15 28.51
CA PRO A 653 4.05 -4.86 27.31
C PRO A 653 3.63 -3.92 26.17
N ALA A 654 4.22 -4.12 25.00
CA ALA A 654 3.83 -3.46 23.77
C ALA A 654 2.63 -4.18 23.16
N LEU A 655 1.49 -3.49 23.11
CA LEU A 655 0.25 -4.05 22.58
C LEU A 655 0.04 -3.63 21.13
N ILE A 656 -0.10 -4.63 20.25
CA ILE A 656 -0.52 -4.50 18.85
C ILE A 656 -1.95 -5.02 18.75
N ASP A 657 -2.95 -4.13 18.69
CA ASP A 657 -4.37 -4.50 18.72
C ASP A 657 -5.06 -4.21 17.39
N GLY A 658 -5.80 -5.18 16.86
CA GLY A 658 -6.62 -4.98 15.65
C GLY A 658 -5.82 -4.82 14.35
N LEU A 659 -4.58 -5.31 14.28
CA LEU A 659 -3.76 -5.23 13.07
C LEU A 659 -4.35 -6.13 11.97
N ILE A 660 -4.59 -5.56 10.79
CA ILE A 660 -4.95 -6.31 9.58
C ILE A 660 -3.77 -6.30 8.60
N THR A 661 -3.33 -7.49 8.20
CA THR A 661 -2.26 -7.66 7.22
C THR A 661 -2.69 -8.61 6.13
N PHE A 662 -2.44 -8.24 4.88
CA PHE A 662 -2.66 -9.18 3.78
C PHE A 662 -1.77 -8.89 2.58
N LYS A 663 -1.57 -9.90 1.73
CA LYS A 663 -0.86 -9.75 0.44
C LYS A 663 0.52 -9.06 0.58
N ASN A 664 1.21 -9.26 1.70
CA ASN A 664 2.61 -8.86 1.83
C ASN A 664 3.49 -10.01 1.32
N ASN A 665 4.50 -9.66 0.53
CA ASN A 665 5.31 -10.65 -0.19
C ASN A 665 6.07 -11.57 0.79
N ASP A 666 6.69 -11.06 1.85
CA ASP A 666 7.37 -11.91 2.85
C ASP A 666 6.55 -12.06 4.13
N HIS A 667 6.40 -11.01 4.95
CA HIS A 667 5.75 -11.09 6.26
C HIS A 667 4.49 -10.23 6.35
N GLY A 668 3.41 -10.74 6.95
CA GLY A 668 2.32 -9.90 7.44
C GLY A 668 2.82 -9.02 8.58
N ALA A 669 3.47 -9.64 9.57
CA ALA A 669 4.24 -8.94 10.58
C ALA A 669 5.51 -9.70 11.01
N TRP A 670 6.54 -8.94 11.35
CA TRP A 670 7.75 -9.38 12.03
C TRP A 670 7.93 -8.59 13.31
N ALA A 671 8.17 -9.27 14.43
CA ALA A 671 8.56 -8.61 15.67
C ALA A 671 9.74 -9.33 16.32
N ARG A 672 10.76 -8.55 16.68
CA ARG A 672 11.88 -9.00 17.51
C ARG A 672 12.01 -8.12 18.74
N GLY A 673 12.16 -8.77 19.89
CA GLY A 673 12.26 -8.08 21.18
C GLY A 673 11.63 -8.89 22.30
N GLY A 674 11.35 -8.23 23.42
CA GLY A 674 10.62 -8.83 24.55
C GLY A 674 9.34 -8.08 24.87
N ASP A 675 8.32 -8.80 25.33
CA ASP A 675 7.00 -8.34 25.76
C ASP A 675 6.21 -7.59 24.68
N VAL A 676 5.99 -8.27 23.55
CA VAL A 676 5.11 -7.81 22.48
C VAL A 676 3.89 -8.74 22.40
N THR A 677 2.69 -8.18 22.49
CA THR A 677 1.42 -8.91 22.39
C THR A 677 0.64 -8.48 21.17
N PHE A 678 0.31 -9.44 20.30
CA PHE A 678 -0.62 -9.26 19.18
C PHE A 678 -2.01 -9.77 19.58
N ARG A 679 -3.04 -8.94 19.43
CA ARG A 679 -4.41 -9.28 19.82
C ARG A 679 -5.41 -8.81 18.76
N ASN A 680 -6.46 -9.60 18.53
CA ASN A 680 -7.54 -9.27 17.58
C ASN A 680 -7.04 -9.01 16.15
N CYS A 681 -5.96 -9.69 15.73
CA CYS A 681 -5.31 -9.44 14.45
C CYS A 681 -5.81 -10.37 13.34
N GLY A 682 -5.71 -9.91 12.09
CA GLY A 682 -5.98 -10.70 10.88
C GLY A 682 -4.76 -10.80 9.98
N PHE A 683 -4.39 -12.01 9.59
CA PHE A 683 -3.26 -12.28 8.69
C PHE A 683 -3.74 -13.14 7.51
N ALA A 684 -3.70 -12.62 6.29
CA ALA A 684 -4.24 -13.35 5.15
C ALA A 684 -3.40 -13.20 3.87
N ASP A 685 -3.16 -14.29 3.13
CA ASP A 685 -2.38 -14.25 1.89
C ASP A 685 -0.98 -13.62 2.05
N ASN A 686 -0.39 -13.61 3.25
CA ASN A 686 1.01 -13.20 3.39
C ASN A 686 1.91 -14.40 3.07
N GLY A 687 3.13 -14.17 2.60
CA GLY A 687 4.13 -15.25 2.50
C GLY A 687 4.30 -15.97 3.84
N ILE A 688 4.36 -15.19 4.92
CA ILE A 688 4.40 -15.60 6.30
C ILE A 688 3.44 -14.68 7.05
N GLY A 689 2.42 -15.21 7.73
CA GLY A 689 1.46 -14.37 8.47
C GLY A 689 2.15 -13.58 9.58
N LEU A 690 2.78 -14.27 10.53
CA LEU A 690 3.46 -13.64 11.66
C LEU A 690 4.76 -14.38 11.99
N THR A 691 5.84 -13.63 12.24
CA THR A 691 7.07 -14.14 12.83
C THR A 691 7.41 -13.38 14.10
N LEU A 692 7.61 -14.12 15.18
CA LEU A 692 8.00 -13.60 16.48
C LEU A 692 9.39 -14.15 16.83
N ALA A 693 10.27 -13.29 17.34
CA ALA A 693 11.62 -13.64 17.76
C ALA A 693 11.93 -12.99 19.12
N SER A 694 12.07 -13.82 20.16
CA SER A 694 12.47 -13.36 21.50
C SER A 694 13.95 -13.02 21.57
N ASP A 695 14.35 -12.27 22.59
CA ASP A 695 15.68 -11.65 22.74
C ASP A 695 16.85 -12.65 22.83
N GLY A 696 16.63 -13.97 22.82
CA GLY A 696 17.69 -14.98 22.62
C GLY A 696 18.78 -15.04 23.72
N THR A 697 18.81 -14.12 24.68
CA THR A 697 19.58 -14.17 25.92
C THR A 697 18.82 -14.94 27.00
N PHE A 698 18.00 -15.93 26.62
CA PHE A 698 17.44 -16.87 27.57
C PHE A 698 18.58 -17.72 28.15
N PRO A 699 18.69 -17.92 29.49
CA PRO A 699 17.71 -17.56 30.53
C PRO A 699 17.98 -16.22 31.25
N THR A 700 18.93 -15.39 30.82
CA THR A 700 19.36 -14.18 31.55
C THR A 700 18.44 -12.97 31.40
N ASP A 701 17.45 -13.02 30.51
CA ASP A 701 16.45 -11.95 30.31
C ASP A 701 15.04 -12.47 30.68
N GLU A 702 14.74 -12.47 31.98
CA GLU A 702 13.45 -12.87 32.52
C GLU A 702 12.34 -11.92 32.02
N GLY A 703 11.28 -12.48 31.40
CA GLY A 703 10.21 -11.68 30.80
C GLY A 703 10.42 -11.29 29.33
N SER A 704 11.25 -11.99 28.56
CA SER A 704 11.31 -11.81 27.09
C SER A 704 10.26 -12.66 26.37
N SER A 705 8.97 -12.39 26.57
CA SER A 705 7.87 -13.18 25.98
C SER A 705 7.23 -12.47 24.78
N LEU A 706 6.89 -13.21 23.72
CA LEU A 706 6.02 -12.67 22.67
C LEU A 706 4.78 -13.51 22.54
N GLU A 707 3.63 -12.84 22.46
CA GLU A 707 2.34 -13.50 22.49
C GLU A 707 1.48 -13.08 21.30
N VAL A 708 0.70 -14.01 20.79
CA VAL A 708 -0.38 -13.73 19.85
C VAL A 708 -1.64 -14.44 20.32
N THR A 709 -2.75 -13.69 20.35
CA THR A 709 -4.02 -14.21 20.83
C THR A 709 -5.23 -13.66 20.08
N ASP A 710 -6.34 -14.39 20.13
CA ASP A 710 -7.65 -13.96 19.60
C ASP A 710 -7.57 -13.48 18.13
N SER A 711 -6.76 -14.16 17.31
CA SER A 711 -6.38 -13.72 15.96
C SER A 711 -6.68 -14.77 14.89
N ILE A 712 -6.84 -14.34 13.63
CA ILE A 712 -7.14 -15.20 12.48
C ILE A 712 -6.00 -15.26 11.46
N PHE A 713 -5.71 -16.45 10.97
CA PHE A 713 -4.73 -16.73 9.92
C PHE A 713 -5.39 -17.42 8.72
N VAL A 714 -5.22 -16.86 7.53
CA VAL A 714 -5.76 -17.36 6.27
C VAL A 714 -4.61 -17.60 5.29
N GLY A 715 -4.39 -18.84 4.87
CA GLY A 715 -3.29 -19.16 3.96
C GLY A 715 -3.53 -18.63 2.55
N GLU A 716 -4.58 -19.15 1.91
CA GLU A 716 -4.96 -18.79 0.54
C GLU A 716 -6.45 -18.38 0.51
N SER A 717 -6.72 -17.09 0.71
CA SER A 717 -8.07 -16.52 0.74
C SER A 717 -8.77 -16.56 -0.62
N SER A 718 -10.04 -16.16 -0.67
CA SER A 718 -10.79 -16.01 -1.93
C SER A 718 -10.33 -14.81 -2.78
N ASN A 719 -9.47 -13.93 -2.27
CA ASN A 719 -8.81 -12.89 -3.07
C ASN A 719 -7.69 -13.50 -3.92
N VAL A 720 -8.06 -13.91 -5.14
CA VAL A 720 -7.14 -14.53 -6.10
C VAL A 720 -6.15 -13.55 -6.75
N GLY A 721 -6.36 -12.24 -6.60
CA GLY A 721 -5.51 -11.22 -7.21
C GLY A 721 -5.67 -11.11 -8.73
N SER A 722 -4.77 -10.34 -9.36
CA SER A 722 -4.74 -10.07 -10.80
C SER A 722 -3.40 -10.39 -11.43
N HIS A 723 -3.42 -10.93 -12.64
CA HIS A 723 -2.21 -11.17 -13.41
C HIS A 723 -1.65 -9.84 -13.94
N GLY A 724 -0.47 -9.45 -13.47
CA GLY A 724 0.19 -8.20 -13.87
C GLY A 724 0.73 -7.41 -12.67
N GLY A 725 1.38 -6.28 -12.96
CA GLY A 725 2.10 -5.50 -11.95
C GLY A 725 3.50 -6.06 -11.65
N GLN A 726 4.35 -5.22 -11.04
CA GLN A 726 5.69 -5.64 -10.61
C GLN A 726 5.60 -6.56 -9.38
N ASN A 727 6.52 -7.52 -9.23
CA ASN A 727 6.54 -8.44 -8.07
C ASN A 727 5.23 -9.24 -7.86
N SER A 728 4.50 -9.49 -8.95
CA SER A 728 3.32 -10.35 -8.98
C SER A 728 3.67 -11.71 -9.58
N TYR A 729 3.53 -12.78 -8.79
CA TYR A 729 3.88 -14.14 -9.21
C TYR A 729 2.62 -14.95 -9.42
N TRP A 730 2.36 -15.37 -10.67
CA TRP A 730 1.15 -16.10 -11.03
C TRP A 730 1.36 -17.61 -11.00
N GLY A 731 0.48 -18.35 -10.32
CA GLY A 731 0.60 -19.80 -10.23
C GLY A 731 -0.65 -20.49 -9.69
N GLU A 732 -0.64 -21.82 -9.68
CA GLU A 732 -1.76 -22.63 -9.18
C GLU A 732 -1.88 -22.50 -7.64
N GLY A 733 -3.08 -22.17 -7.19
CA GLY A 733 -3.48 -22.16 -5.79
C GLY A 733 -3.97 -23.53 -5.30
N ALA A 734 -4.21 -23.63 -3.99
CA ALA A 734 -4.72 -24.83 -3.33
C ALA A 734 -6.05 -25.37 -3.89
N ASN A 735 -6.85 -24.50 -4.52
CA ASN A 735 -8.13 -24.84 -5.15
C ASN A 735 -7.99 -25.21 -6.64
N LYS A 736 -6.77 -25.43 -7.14
CA LYS A 736 -6.44 -25.68 -8.56
C LYS A 736 -6.77 -24.54 -9.52
N LYS A 737 -7.09 -23.36 -9.00
CA LYS A 737 -7.25 -22.13 -9.81
C LYS A 737 -5.97 -21.32 -9.74
N TYR A 738 -5.68 -20.60 -10.82
CA TYR A 738 -4.57 -19.68 -10.83
C TYR A 738 -4.86 -18.44 -9.98
N ARG A 739 -3.82 -17.94 -9.30
CA ARG A 739 -3.86 -16.77 -8.44
C ARG A 739 -2.48 -16.12 -8.36
N THR A 740 -2.43 -14.91 -7.82
CA THR A 740 -1.16 -14.33 -7.37
C THR A 740 -0.67 -14.98 -6.09
N LEU A 741 0.65 -15.09 -5.98
CA LEU A 741 1.36 -15.78 -4.92
C LEU A 741 2.52 -14.92 -4.40
N PRO A 742 2.93 -15.09 -3.13
CA PRO A 742 4.01 -14.32 -2.51
C PRO A 742 5.38 -14.78 -3.02
N ARG A 743 6.28 -13.84 -3.38
CA ARG A 743 7.70 -14.03 -3.79
C ARG A 743 8.01 -14.94 -4.99
N ASN A 744 7.36 -16.09 -5.10
CA ASN A 744 7.55 -17.09 -6.13
C ASN A 744 6.44 -18.14 -6.06
N LYS A 745 6.14 -18.81 -7.17
CA LYS A 745 5.18 -19.93 -7.21
C LYS A 745 5.49 -21.07 -6.24
N THR A 746 6.77 -21.30 -5.91
CA THR A 746 7.22 -22.37 -4.99
C THR A 746 7.43 -21.90 -3.56
N PHE A 747 7.27 -20.60 -3.25
CA PHE A 747 7.58 -20.06 -1.94
C PHE A 747 6.67 -20.67 -0.86
N PRO A 748 7.21 -21.32 0.19
CA PRO A 748 6.39 -21.99 1.19
C PRO A 748 5.63 -20.97 2.02
N ILE A 749 4.30 -21.09 2.07
CA ILE A 749 3.42 -20.21 2.84
C ILE A 749 3.31 -20.73 4.28
N ARG A 750 3.41 -19.83 5.26
CA ARG A 750 3.28 -20.15 6.70
C ARG A 750 2.31 -19.19 7.37
N GLY A 751 1.36 -19.70 8.15
CA GLY A 751 0.47 -18.85 8.95
C GLY A 751 1.22 -18.19 10.10
N PHE A 752 1.59 -19.00 11.09
CA PHE A 752 2.43 -18.60 12.21
C PHE A 752 3.80 -19.27 12.10
N GLN A 753 4.87 -18.48 12.21
CA GLN A 753 6.24 -18.97 12.15
C GLN A 753 6.89 -18.90 13.53
N VAL A 754 7.19 -20.08 14.08
CA VAL A 754 7.95 -20.22 15.33
C VAL A 754 9.43 -19.92 15.05
N TYR A 755 10.01 -19.00 15.82
CA TYR A 755 11.42 -18.61 15.72
C TYR A 755 11.96 -18.10 17.09
N ASP A 756 13.25 -18.37 17.38
CA ASP A 756 13.97 -18.06 18.64
C ASP A 756 13.26 -18.50 19.94
N GLY A 757 12.24 -17.77 20.40
CA GLY A 757 11.43 -18.12 21.57
C GLY A 757 11.99 -17.71 22.93
N PRO A 758 11.14 -17.62 23.98
CA PRO A 758 9.77 -18.14 24.05
C PRO A 758 8.71 -17.30 23.32
N VAL A 759 7.91 -17.96 22.49
CA VAL A 759 6.71 -17.39 21.84
C VAL A 759 5.47 -18.20 22.21
N ARG A 760 4.32 -17.51 22.34
CA ARG A 760 3.05 -18.13 22.74
C ARG A 760 1.95 -17.80 21.74
N LEU A 761 1.26 -18.84 21.27
CA LEU A 761 0.10 -18.74 20.39
C LEU A 761 -1.12 -19.31 21.11
N SER A 762 -2.17 -18.50 21.29
CA SER A 762 -3.40 -18.95 21.95
C SER A 762 -4.67 -18.44 21.29
N ARG A 763 -5.78 -19.18 21.34
CA ARG A 763 -7.10 -18.72 20.85
C ARG A 763 -7.10 -18.19 19.41
N CYS A 764 -6.25 -18.76 18.55
CA CYS A 764 -6.15 -18.37 17.14
C CYS A 764 -6.86 -19.35 16.22
N THR A 765 -7.43 -18.83 15.13
CA THR A 765 -8.09 -19.66 14.10
C THR A 765 -7.23 -19.71 12.83
N PHE A 766 -7.04 -20.91 12.29
CA PHE A 766 -6.34 -21.14 11.02
C PHE A 766 -7.28 -21.72 9.97
N ARG A 767 -7.18 -21.20 8.74
CA ARG A 767 -7.97 -21.66 7.59
C ARG A 767 -7.20 -21.59 6.27
N LYS A 768 -7.56 -22.45 5.32
CA LYS A 768 -7.05 -22.49 3.95
C LYS A 768 -5.53 -22.61 3.82
N PHE A 769 -4.91 -23.43 4.66
CA PHE A 769 -3.50 -23.83 4.55
C PHE A 769 -3.41 -25.24 3.96
N SER A 770 -3.27 -25.34 2.64
CA SER A 770 -3.24 -26.62 1.94
C SER A 770 -2.04 -26.68 0.98
N PRO A 771 -1.23 -27.75 1.04
CA PRO A 771 -0.10 -27.89 0.13
C PRO A 771 -0.57 -28.19 -1.29
N THR A 772 0.18 -27.71 -2.27
CA THR A 772 0.07 -28.09 -3.68
C THR A 772 1.26 -28.96 -4.09
N ALA A 773 1.31 -29.41 -5.34
CA ALA A 773 2.47 -30.12 -5.87
C ALA A 773 3.75 -29.26 -5.85
N ASP A 774 3.60 -27.95 -6.04
CA ASP A 774 4.73 -27.01 -6.18
C ASP A 774 5.11 -26.32 -4.86
N ARG A 775 4.19 -26.27 -3.88
CA ARG A 775 4.32 -25.38 -2.72
C ARG A 775 3.72 -26.00 -1.46
N PHE A 776 4.46 -25.93 -0.36
CA PHE A 776 3.92 -26.19 0.96
C PHE A 776 3.22 -24.95 1.52
N SER A 777 2.00 -25.13 2.03
CA SER A 777 1.26 -24.09 2.76
C SER A 777 0.82 -24.69 4.09
N SER A 778 1.38 -24.20 5.21
CA SER A 778 1.14 -24.74 6.54
C SER A 778 0.63 -23.69 7.53
N ALA A 779 -0.25 -24.11 8.44
CA ALA A 779 -0.78 -23.23 9.48
C ALA A 779 0.33 -22.77 10.44
N VAL A 780 1.13 -23.72 10.93
CA VAL A 780 2.33 -23.47 11.74
C VAL A 780 3.57 -23.92 10.96
N GLY A 781 4.62 -23.12 11.00
CA GLY A 781 5.91 -23.43 10.39
C GLY A 781 7.08 -22.85 11.17
N PHE A 782 8.28 -23.01 10.62
CA PHE A 782 9.53 -22.61 11.26
C PHE A 782 10.37 -21.74 10.31
N PHE A 783 11.31 -20.99 10.87
CA PHE A 783 12.24 -20.16 10.10
C PHE A 783 13.05 -21.03 9.11
N MET A 784 13.15 -20.61 7.84
CA MET A 784 13.58 -21.50 6.75
C MET A 784 15.06 -21.92 6.80
N LYS A 785 15.95 -21.08 7.34
CA LYS A 785 17.40 -21.34 7.46
C LYS A 785 17.86 -20.93 8.84
N ASN A 786 17.49 -21.71 9.85
CA ASN A 786 17.62 -21.30 11.23
C ASN A 786 18.96 -21.73 11.83
N ALA A 787 19.89 -20.79 11.96
CA ALA A 787 21.14 -21.01 12.67
C ALA A 787 20.99 -20.99 14.21
N TRP A 788 19.87 -20.52 14.74
CA TRP A 788 19.69 -20.23 16.16
C TRP A 788 18.77 -21.25 16.83
N GLN A 789 19.15 -21.74 18.00
CA GLN A 789 18.37 -22.73 18.75
C GLN A 789 16.97 -22.20 19.09
N GLY A 790 15.95 -23.04 18.91
CA GLY A 790 14.58 -22.71 19.31
C GLY A 790 14.33 -23.01 20.79
N SER A 791 13.59 -22.15 21.46
CA SER A 791 13.17 -22.37 22.85
C SER A 791 12.18 -23.54 22.95
N PRO A 792 12.41 -24.52 23.85
CA PRO A 792 11.42 -25.56 24.15
C PRO A 792 10.18 -25.01 24.88
N GLN A 793 10.21 -23.74 25.32
CA GLN A 793 9.09 -23.03 25.94
C GLN A 793 8.20 -22.29 24.93
N ASN A 794 8.39 -22.53 23.63
CA ASN A 794 7.44 -22.09 22.61
C ASN A 794 6.15 -22.88 22.78
N ASN A 795 5.02 -22.21 23.02
CA ASN A 795 3.78 -22.88 23.40
C ASN A 795 2.63 -22.54 22.46
N ILE A 796 1.79 -23.54 22.18
CA ILE A 796 0.55 -23.41 21.42
C ILE A 796 -0.59 -23.98 22.27
N SER A 797 -1.73 -23.30 22.30
CA SER A 797 -2.94 -23.74 23.03
C SER A 797 -4.21 -23.13 22.44
N ALA A 798 -5.36 -23.72 22.71
CA ALA A 798 -6.68 -23.25 22.31
C ALA A 798 -6.78 -22.82 20.83
N VAL A 799 -6.01 -23.44 19.92
CA VAL A 799 -6.06 -23.10 18.51
C VAL A 799 -7.20 -23.84 17.82
N ARG A 800 -7.80 -23.20 16.81
CA ARG A 800 -8.84 -23.81 15.97
C ARG A 800 -8.31 -24.02 14.56
N MET A 801 -8.09 -25.29 14.20
CA MET A 801 -7.79 -25.70 12.83
C MET A 801 -9.08 -25.99 12.08
N GLU A 802 -9.44 -25.15 11.09
CA GLU A 802 -10.62 -25.42 10.27
C GLU A 802 -10.44 -26.60 9.32
N ARG A 803 -11.54 -27.17 8.82
CA ARG A 803 -11.53 -28.27 7.84
C ARG A 803 -10.73 -27.95 6.57
N SER A 804 -10.58 -26.67 6.25
CA SER A 804 -9.80 -26.17 5.11
C SER A 804 -8.27 -26.21 5.34
N VAL A 805 -7.80 -26.56 6.55
CA VAL A 805 -6.38 -26.74 6.84
C VAL A 805 -5.94 -28.15 6.47
N GLY A 806 -5.25 -28.27 5.33
CA GLY A 806 -4.67 -29.53 4.86
C GLY A 806 -3.36 -29.88 5.57
N LEU A 807 -2.56 -28.89 5.97
CA LEU A 807 -1.27 -29.07 6.62
C LEU A 807 -1.13 -28.17 7.86
N SER A 808 -1.27 -28.77 9.04
CA SER A 808 -1.24 -28.02 10.31
C SER A 808 0.18 -27.56 10.69
N VAL A 809 1.19 -28.41 10.52
CA VAL A 809 2.59 -28.13 10.89
C VAL A 809 3.51 -28.56 9.75
N PHE A 810 4.58 -27.81 9.51
CA PHE A 810 5.63 -28.24 8.59
C PHE A 810 7.02 -27.72 8.99
N PHE A 811 7.96 -28.64 9.21
CA PHE A 811 9.35 -28.36 9.59
C PHE A 811 10.28 -28.12 8.39
N GLY A 812 9.74 -28.01 7.18
CA GLY A 812 10.56 -27.87 5.97
C GLY A 812 11.23 -29.17 5.53
N ARG A 813 11.83 -29.12 4.34
CA ARG A 813 12.66 -30.18 3.75
C ARG A 813 13.80 -29.53 2.95
N PRO A 814 14.95 -30.20 2.80
CA PRO A 814 16.03 -29.68 1.97
C PRO A 814 15.53 -29.27 0.58
N GLY A 815 15.94 -28.11 0.09
CA GLY A 815 15.48 -27.55 -1.16
C GLY A 815 15.76 -26.06 -1.29
N GLN A 816 15.19 -25.43 -2.33
CA GLN A 816 15.44 -24.03 -2.69
C GLN A 816 15.30 -23.07 -1.49
N TRP A 817 14.24 -23.24 -0.68
CA TRP A 817 13.90 -22.31 0.39
C TRP A 817 14.58 -22.66 1.72
N PHE A 818 14.52 -23.93 2.13
CA PHE A 818 15.08 -24.38 3.41
C PHE A 818 16.58 -24.72 3.34
N GLY A 819 17.24 -24.55 2.18
CA GLY A 819 18.64 -24.92 2.00
C GLY A 819 18.86 -26.41 2.27
N ALA A 820 19.90 -26.74 3.05
CA ALA A 820 20.15 -28.11 3.49
C ALA A 820 19.22 -28.57 4.63
N ASN A 821 18.43 -27.66 5.24
CA ASN A 821 17.61 -27.92 6.43
C ASN A 821 18.39 -28.66 7.54
N ASN A 822 19.60 -28.19 7.83
CA ASN A 822 20.57 -28.88 8.69
C ASN A 822 21.35 -27.94 9.62
N MET A 823 20.91 -26.68 9.73
CA MET A 823 21.48 -25.74 10.70
C MET A 823 21.00 -26.11 12.12
N ASP A 824 21.67 -25.58 13.15
CA ASP A 824 21.43 -25.98 14.53
C ASP A 824 20.00 -25.66 15.00
N GLY A 825 19.46 -24.51 14.59
CA GLY A 825 18.07 -24.13 14.82
C GLY A 825 17.06 -24.98 14.06
N ASP A 826 17.42 -25.45 12.85
CA ASP A 826 16.57 -26.36 12.09
C ASP A 826 16.41 -27.70 12.84
N LYS A 827 17.52 -28.25 13.37
CA LYS A 827 17.56 -29.53 14.13
C LYS A 827 16.83 -29.47 15.46
N THR A 828 16.89 -28.31 16.11
CA THR A 828 16.32 -28.09 17.44
C THR A 828 14.91 -27.51 17.39
N SER A 829 14.30 -27.39 16.21
CA SER A 829 12.94 -26.87 16.05
C SER A 829 11.92 -27.69 16.84
N ILE A 830 11.18 -27.01 17.72
CA ILE A 830 10.24 -27.60 18.67
C ILE A 830 9.20 -26.57 19.14
N PHE A 831 8.01 -27.03 19.52
CA PHE A 831 7.06 -26.31 20.39
C PHE A 831 6.26 -27.30 21.26
N HIS A 832 5.60 -26.78 22.30
CA HIS A 832 4.73 -27.51 23.23
C HIS A 832 3.26 -27.20 22.93
N ASP A 833 2.49 -28.23 22.58
CA ASP A 833 1.02 -28.18 22.51
C ASP A 833 0.46 -28.50 23.90
N LEU A 834 -0.01 -27.45 24.60
CA LEU A 834 -0.36 -27.55 26.01
C LEU A 834 -1.66 -28.34 26.24
N ASP A 835 -2.65 -28.14 25.38
CA ASP A 835 -4.01 -28.66 25.56
C ASP A 835 -4.43 -29.67 24.48
N GLY A 836 -3.57 -29.94 23.51
CA GLY A 836 -3.86 -30.87 22.42
C GLY A 836 -4.73 -30.27 21.34
N SER A 837 -4.99 -28.96 21.36
CA SER A 837 -5.81 -28.28 20.35
C SER A 837 -5.22 -28.34 18.94
N LEU A 838 -3.91 -28.59 18.81
CA LEU A 838 -3.23 -28.76 17.52
C LEU A 838 -3.03 -30.24 17.17
N THR A 839 -2.56 -31.06 18.12
CA THR A 839 -2.13 -32.44 17.88
C THR A 839 -3.20 -33.49 18.16
N GLY A 840 -4.20 -33.17 18.96
CA GLY A 840 -5.14 -34.11 19.58
C GLY A 840 -4.62 -34.77 20.85
N TYR A 841 -3.38 -34.48 21.27
CA TYR A 841 -2.75 -35.01 22.49
C TYR A 841 -2.36 -33.86 23.41
N SER A 842 -2.98 -33.79 24.58
CA SER A 842 -2.63 -32.79 25.60
C SER A 842 -1.20 -32.99 26.10
N ASP A 843 -0.56 -31.89 26.50
CA ASP A 843 0.79 -31.90 27.08
C ASP A 843 1.82 -32.64 26.20
N SER A 844 1.86 -32.28 24.92
CA SER A 844 2.73 -32.95 23.94
C SER A 844 3.69 -31.99 23.24
N TYR A 845 4.92 -32.44 23.02
CA TYR A 845 5.92 -31.71 22.25
C TYR A 845 5.87 -32.12 20.78
N VAL A 846 5.86 -31.12 19.90
CA VAL A 846 5.96 -31.29 18.45
C VAL A 846 7.35 -30.84 18.02
N ALA A 847 8.14 -31.77 17.49
CA ALA A 847 9.53 -31.49 17.08
C ALA A 847 9.83 -32.04 15.69
N ARG A 848 10.93 -31.60 15.10
CA ARG A 848 11.42 -32.17 13.83
C ARG A 848 11.74 -33.65 13.99
N ALA A 849 11.55 -34.44 12.93
CA ALA A 849 11.61 -35.91 13.02
C ALA A 849 12.96 -36.46 13.52
N ASP A 850 14.05 -35.73 13.31
CA ASP A 850 15.42 -36.06 13.74
C ASP A 850 15.90 -35.22 14.94
N ASN A 851 14.98 -34.58 15.68
CA ASN A 851 15.31 -33.97 16.95
C ASN A 851 15.46 -35.06 18.03
N TYR A 852 16.68 -35.55 18.23
CA TYR A 852 17.00 -36.63 19.17
C TYR A 852 16.93 -36.22 20.64
N LEU A 853 16.77 -34.94 20.98
CA LEU A 853 16.71 -34.47 22.37
C LEU A 853 15.37 -34.77 23.05
N ILE A 854 14.30 -34.98 22.27
CA ILE A 854 12.96 -35.32 22.77
C ILE A 854 12.52 -36.73 22.31
N ARG A 855 13.29 -37.37 21.43
CA ARG A 855 12.84 -38.60 20.76
C ARG A 855 13.04 -39.83 21.64
N HIS A 856 11.96 -40.57 21.89
CA HIS A 856 11.94 -41.84 22.60
C HIS A 856 10.94 -42.82 21.92
N PRO A 857 10.92 -44.13 22.26
CA PRO A 857 10.05 -45.11 21.61
C PRO A 857 8.54 -44.82 21.66
N GLY A 858 8.10 -43.95 22.56
CA GLY A 858 6.70 -43.52 22.68
C GLY A 858 6.30 -42.36 21.77
N CYS A 859 7.22 -41.80 20.98
CA CYS A 859 6.92 -40.72 20.04
C CYS A 859 6.16 -41.22 18.81
N LEU A 860 5.14 -40.48 18.40
CA LEU A 860 4.40 -40.71 17.16
C LEU A 860 5.07 -39.96 16.00
N THR A 861 5.47 -40.69 14.96
CA THR A 861 6.02 -40.05 13.75
C THR A 861 4.90 -39.52 12.87
N VAL A 862 5.03 -38.29 12.39
CA VAL A 862 4.07 -37.62 11.49
C VAL A 862 4.78 -37.23 10.19
N PRO A 863 4.93 -38.15 9.22
CA PRO A 863 5.76 -37.94 8.02
C PRO A 863 5.37 -36.71 7.19
N ARG A 864 4.07 -36.39 7.15
CA ARG A 864 3.54 -35.22 6.43
C ARG A 864 4.03 -33.89 7.00
N TRP A 865 4.36 -33.84 8.29
CA TRP A 865 4.92 -32.65 8.96
C TRP A 865 6.44 -32.58 8.87
N ASN A 866 7.10 -33.68 8.48
CA ASN A 866 8.52 -33.92 8.75
C ASN A 866 8.83 -33.81 10.27
N GLY A 867 7.92 -34.31 11.10
CA GLY A 867 7.96 -34.14 12.55
C GLY A 867 7.52 -35.36 13.34
N VAL A 868 7.62 -35.24 14.66
CA VAL A 868 7.19 -36.21 15.67
C VAL A 868 6.34 -35.51 16.74
N ILE A 869 5.45 -36.26 17.37
CA ILE A 869 4.70 -35.86 18.57
C ILE A 869 5.19 -36.74 19.72
N CYS A 870 5.70 -36.14 20.78
CA CYS A 870 6.29 -36.83 21.93
C CYS A 870 5.68 -36.32 23.24
N HIS A 871 5.72 -37.14 24.30
CA HIS A 871 5.36 -36.72 25.66
C HIS A 871 6.61 -36.75 26.55
N GLY A 872 6.54 -36.15 27.73
CA GLY A 872 7.66 -36.13 28.70
C GLY A 872 8.57 -34.92 28.54
N GLN A 873 9.77 -34.98 29.10
CA GLN A 873 10.67 -33.83 29.23
C GLN A 873 11.65 -33.72 28.06
N TYR A 874 11.93 -32.49 27.63
CA TYR A 874 12.99 -32.17 26.67
C TYR A 874 14.38 -32.36 27.29
N ALA A 875 15.29 -33.02 26.57
CA ALA A 875 16.58 -33.52 27.06
C ALA A 875 16.46 -34.66 28.09
N GLN A 876 16.08 -35.86 27.62
CA GLN A 876 16.22 -37.09 28.40
C GLN A 876 17.67 -37.56 28.35
N VAL A 877 18.46 -37.29 29.38
CA VAL A 877 19.74 -37.99 29.59
C VAL A 877 19.39 -39.35 30.18
N SER A 878 19.61 -40.44 29.43
CA SER A 878 19.50 -41.78 30.01
C SER A 878 20.51 -41.90 31.16
N PRO A 879 20.14 -42.52 32.29
CA PRO A 879 21.13 -43.02 33.25
C PRO A 879 22.15 -43.93 32.56
#